data_AF-A0A2V7RUY6-F1
#
_entry.id   AF-A0A2V7RUY6-F1
#
_cell.length_a   1.000
_cell.length_b   1.000
_cell.length_c   1.000
_cell.angle_alpha   90.00
_cell.angle_beta   90.00
_cell.angle_gamma   90.00
#
_symmetry.space_group_name_H-M   'P 1'
#
loop_
_entity.id
_entity.type
_entity.pdbx_description
1 polymer ?
#
loop_
_entity_poly.entity_id
_entity_poly.type
_entity_poly.pdbx_seq_one_letter_code
_entity_poly.pdbx_strand_id
1 'polypeptide(L)'
;MADFGIALAQSHGDGRTRMTKAGASLGTPEYMSPEQATGEPNLDPRTDIYALGVVLYEMLTGQPPFTGPSAQAIFARVLSEEPRPLVVERKTVPHHIDAAVARALEKLPADRWQTAAQFAEALTGAGASSWTRARRAPAALRRSAIPWALSAALLLAAAWVGLRNGRSAPPAPGPTRFDVELDPGVQPSFTPIVRLSADGRQLFVTAMVDRREEILRRPLDQMRMEVIEGAGQGEQGTGNSRPFVSPDGRWVAYAKQGKLRKVPVGGGSAIDLAVADWAGGSWGKNGRLVYTRAYNTGLWIVSEGGGDERMLTTPDTAKGELGHWWPQILPDGEHVLFTAYRTPIERATIEVISISSGRRDVLFTGGVFGFYVPTGHLLYAVGETIRAVPFDLRRLVVTGPALPVVDSVAMNPTDGAAAFDVSENGTLAYMPVSSYVTETEVVLVDRRGSESRALPMTDRYNHPRLSPEGSRIAVDIRSPNSLGDIWMFQIGRSGGTRVTAEGGRDFGAEWTPDGRELIYSSEHPFFDLYRRAADASRPAEPLLTGAYDRYTGSVSQDGRLFAFVLSVPGGAELWTVRLRGPPTAARYFANGFNLAHPTLSRDGRWMAYDSDESGRVEVYVQSFPDPNLKRWKVSPAHGSEPLWTRDGGELVYRKGDSVMAVSIDLHNGRSGPPRALFGGPYPDSPGWTRPRSYDVSRDGERFLMLKLPPQRIRPRIHVVLNWFNELRAKVPR
;
A
#
# COMPACT_ATOMS: atom_id res chain seq x y z
N MET A 1 -20.29 -51.74 -17.86
CA MET A 1 -18.99 -51.20 -17.40
C MET A 1 -19.28 -50.52 -16.08
N ALA A 2 -18.80 -51.07 -14.96
CA ALA A 2 -18.88 -50.43 -13.66
C ALA A 2 -17.51 -49.81 -13.38
N ASP A 3 -17.45 -48.48 -13.31
CA ASP A 3 -16.27 -47.73 -12.88
C ASP A 3 -16.51 -47.34 -11.42
N PHE A 4 -15.87 -48.04 -10.49
CA PHE A 4 -15.85 -47.66 -9.08
C PHE A 4 -14.76 -46.61 -8.91
N GLY A 5 -15.16 -45.44 -8.38
CA GLY A 5 -14.32 -44.26 -8.22
C GLY A 5 -12.89 -44.56 -7.78
N ILE A 6 -11.95 -43.81 -8.36
CA ILE A 6 -10.51 -43.89 -8.11
C ILE A 6 -10.23 -43.91 -6.60
N ALA A 7 -9.69 -45.04 -6.12
CA ALA A 7 -9.20 -45.21 -4.77
C ALA A 7 -8.14 -44.15 -4.43
N LEU A 8 -8.28 -43.54 -3.25
CA LEU A 8 -7.40 -42.52 -2.69
C LEU A 8 -5.96 -43.04 -2.56
N ALA A 9 -5.07 -42.64 -3.48
CA ALA A 9 -3.63 -42.84 -3.34
C ALA A 9 -3.08 -41.85 -2.30
N GLN A 10 -2.52 -42.36 -1.22
CA GLN A 10 -1.74 -41.59 -0.25
C GLN A 10 -0.56 -40.90 -0.96
N SER A 11 -0.55 -39.57 -0.97
CA SER A 11 0.64 -38.77 -1.28
C SER A 11 0.94 -37.83 -0.11
N HIS A 12 1.94 -38.22 0.69
CA HIS A 12 2.69 -37.31 1.53
C HIS A 12 3.52 -36.37 0.64
N GLY A 13 3.42 -35.05 0.88
CA GLY A 13 4.31 -34.03 0.30
C GLY A 13 3.59 -32.90 -0.42
N ASP A 14 3.81 -31.67 0.07
CA ASP A 14 3.42 -30.36 -0.47
C ASP A 14 1.93 -29.96 -0.46
N GLY A 15 1.56 -29.17 0.56
CA GLY A 15 0.26 -28.51 0.75
C GLY A 15 -0.05 -27.38 -0.23
N ARG A 16 0.05 -27.64 -1.53
CA ARG A 16 -0.49 -26.79 -2.61
C ARG A 16 -1.60 -27.55 -3.33
N THR A 17 -2.80 -27.58 -2.75
CA THR A 17 -3.96 -28.10 -3.49
C THR A 17 -4.47 -27.03 -4.44
N ARG A 18 -4.28 -27.34 -5.72
CA ARG A 18 -4.60 -26.54 -6.90
C ARG A 18 -6.12 -26.32 -7.04
N MET A 19 -6.58 -25.08 -6.92
CA MET A 19 -7.66 -24.59 -7.78
C MET A 19 -7.05 -24.33 -9.16
N THR A 20 -7.15 -25.30 -10.07
CA THR A 20 -6.75 -25.09 -11.48
C THR A 20 -7.82 -24.29 -12.21
N LYS A 21 -7.34 -23.26 -12.92
CA LYS A 21 -8.02 -22.49 -13.96
C LYS A 21 -8.81 -23.39 -14.92
N ALA A 22 -9.99 -22.89 -15.31
CA ALA A 22 -10.76 -23.19 -16.52
C ALA A 22 -10.84 -24.66 -16.97
N GLY A 23 -11.90 -25.36 -16.54
CA GLY A 23 -12.61 -26.30 -17.42
C GLY A 23 -12.37 -27.81 -17.24
N ALA A 24 -11.51 -28.27 -16.34
CA ALA A 24 -11.37 -29.70 -16.05
C ALA A 24 -11.52 -29.97 -14.55
N SER A 25 -12.73 -30.34 -14.13
CA SER A 25 -12.97 -30.91 -12.79
C SER A 25 -12.55 -32.37 -12.80
N LEU A 26 -11.78 -32.80 -11.81
CA LEU A 26 -11.38 -34.20 -11.65
C LEU A 26 -12.58 -34.96 -11.05
N GLY A 27 -13.43 -35.51 -11.92
CA GLY A 27 -14.62 -36.31 -11.56
C GLY A 27 -15.92 -35.82 -12.19
N THR A 28 -16.93 -36.70 -12.26
CA THR A 28 -18.26 -36.43 -12.83
C THR A 28 -19.16 -35.81 -11.74
N PRO A 29 -19.45 -34.49 -11.78
CA PRO A 29 -20.11 -33.76 -10.68
C PRO A 29 -21.45 -34.34 -10.21
N GLU A 30 -22.15 -35.04 -11.10
CA GLU A 30 -23.46 -35.64 -10.89
C GLU A 30 -23.46 -36.76 -9.83
N TYR A 31 -22.30 -37.39 -9.57
CA TYR A 31 -22.17 -38.51 -8.63
C TYR A 31 -21.40 -38.16 -7.36
N MET A 32 -20.92 -36.93 -7.23
CA MET A 32 -20.21 -36.48 -6.04
C MET A 32 -21.19 -36.30 -4.88
N SER A 33 -20.80 -36.77 -3.70
CA SER A 33 -21.54 -36.47 -2.47
C SER A 33 -21.39 -35.00 -2.06
N PRO A 34 -22.30 -34.46 -1.23
CA PRO A 34 -22.20 -33.11 -0.68
C PRO A 34 -20.83 -32.77 -0.09
N GLU A 35 -20.25 -33.67 0.69
CA GLU A 35 -18.93 -33.51 1.33
C GLU A 35 -17.77 -33.54 0.32
N GLN A 36 -17.90 -34.28 -0.79
CA GLN A 36 -16.94 -34.22 -1.90
C GLN A 36 -17.07 -32.90 -2.68
N ALA A 37 -18.30 -32.42 -2.90
CA ALA A 37 -18.57 -31.17 -3.60
C ALA A 37 -18.10 -29.93 -2.81
N THR A 38 -18.08 -29.99 -1.47
CA THR A 38 -17.53 -28.93 -0.60
C THR A 38 -16.03 -29.07 -0.34
N GLY A 39 -15.40 -30.17 -0.76
CA GLY A 39 -13.97 -30.41 -0.60
C GLY A 39 -13.55 -30.75 0.83
N GLU A 40 -14.40 -31.45 1.59
CA GLU A 40 -14.07 -31.87 2.96
C GLU A 40 -12.90 -32.87 2.97
N PRO A 41 -11.91 -32.70 3.88
CA PRO A 41 -10.70 -33.52 3.88
C PRO A 41 -10.89 -34.93 4.46
N ASN A 42 -11.98 -35.17 5.21
CA ASN A 42 -12.25 -36.41 5.93
C ASN A 42 -13.46 -37.14 5.34
N LEU A 43 -13.28 -37.75 4.17
CA LEU A 43 -14.31 -38.56 3.52
C LEU A 43 -14.33 -39.98 4.14
N ASP A 44 -15.53 -40.51 4.37
CA ASP A 44 -15.72 -41.87 4.87
C ASP A 44 -16.59 -42.70 3.90
N PRO A 45 -16.78 -44.03 4.13
CA PRO A 45 -17.50 -44.92 3.21
C PRO A 45 -18.95 -44.52 2.90
N ARG A 46 -19.56 -43.60 3.65
CA ARG A 46 -20.91 -43.08 3.39
C ARG A 46 -20.95 -42.15 2.17
N THR A 47 -19.79 -41.68 1.72
CA THR A 47 -19.55 -41.04 0.42
C THR A 47 -19.88 -42.00 -0.72
N ASP A 48 -19.38 -43.23 -0.65
CA ASP A 48 -19.60 -44.26 -1.67
C ASP A 48 -21.05 -44.74 -1.71
N ILE A 49 -21.71 -44.78 -0.55
CA ILE A 49 -23.15 -45.09 -0.44
C ILE A 49 -23.99 -44.03 -1.16
N TYR A 50 -23.61 -42.76 -1.05
CA TYR A 50 -24.28 -41.68 -1.78
C TYR A 50 -24.12 -41.85 -3.28
N ALA A 51 -22.88 -42.04 -3.76
CA ALA A 51 -22.60 -42.24 -5.18
C ALA A 51 -23.35 -43.46 -5.74
N LEU A 52 -23.41 -44.56 -4.98
CA LEU A 52 -24.19 -45.75 -5.35
C LEU A 52 -25.71 -45.47 -5.39
N GLY A 53 -26.21 -44.64 -4.49
CA GLY A 53 -27.59 -44.14 -4.51
C GLY A 53 -27.91 -43.33 -5.77
N VAL A 54 -26.98 -42.46 -6.22
CA VAL A 54 -27.11 -41.68 -7.46
C VAL A 54 -27.13 -42.63 -8.68
N VAL A 55 -26.22 -43.61 -8.74
CA VAL A 55 -26.18 -44.60 -9.83
C VAL A 55 -27.48 -45.40 -9.89
N LEU A 56 -27.99 -45.87 -8.73
CA LEU A 56 -29.24 -46.61 -8.69
C LEU A 56 -30.45 -45.75 -9.09
N TYR A 57 -30.47 -44.49 -8.66
CA TYR A 57 -31.48 -43.54 -9.08
C TYR A 57 -31.50 -43.41 -10.61
N GLU A 58 -30.34 -43.14 -11.20
CA GLU A 58 -30.19 -43.00 -12.65
C GLU A 58 -30.54 -44.27 -13.42
N MET A 59 -30.17 -45.46 -12.94
CA MET A 59 -30.56 -46.72 -13.57
C MET A 59 -32.08 -46.91 -13.61
N LEU A 60 -32.81 -46.34 -12.64
CA LEU A 60 -34.27 -46.48 -12.54
C LEU A 60 -35.03 -45.40 -13.31
N THR A 61 -34.51 -44.18 -13.39
CA THR A 61 -35.16 -43.00 -14.00
C THR A 61 -34.59 -42.62 -15.37
N GLY A 62 -33.37 -43.05 -15.70
CA GLY A 62 -32.62 -42.70 -16.90
C GLY A 62 -31.81 -41.41 -16.81
N GLN A 63 -31.85 -40.69 -15.67
CA GLN A 63 -31.04 -39.49 -15.40
C GLN A 63 -30.67 -39.38 -13.92
N PRO A 64 -29.52 -38.79 -13.56
CA PRO A 64 -29.15 -38.59 -12.17
C PRO A 64 -30.14 -37.65 -11.46
N PRO A 65 -30.26 -37.72 -10.13
CA PRO A 65 -31.21 -36.92 -9.34
C PRO A 65 -31.00 -35.41 -9.48
N PHE A 66 -29.77 -34.98 -9.81
CA PHE A 66 -29.42 -33.58 -10.04
C PHE A 66 -28.65 -33.44 -11.36
N THR A 67 -29.20 -32.62 -12.26
CA THR A 67 -28.57 -32.22 -13.52
C THR A 67 -28.47 -30.70 -13.59
N GLY A 68 -27.65 -30.14 -14.46
CA GLY A 68 -27.53 -28.68 -14.59
C GLY A 68 -26.65 -28.24 -15.77
N PRO A 69 -26.72 -26.97 -16.19
CA PRO A 69 -25.96 -26.46 -17.33
C PRO A 69 -24.46 -26.29 -17.06
N SER A 70 -24.02 -26.44 -15.81
CA SER A 70 -22.61 -26.35 -15.41
C SER A 70 -22.36 -27.15 -14.12
N ALA A 71 -21.10 -27.51 -13.87
CA ALA A 71 -20.69 -28.20 -12.64
C ALA A 71 -21.05 -27.41 -11.37
N GLN A 72 -20.94 -26.07 -11.41
CA GLN A 72 -21.32 -25.21 -10.28
C GLN A 72 -22.82 -25.24 -10.01
N ALA A 73 -23.65 -25.32 -11.06
CA ALA A 73 -25.09 -25.45 -10.92
C ALA A 73 -25.47 -26.83 -10.34
N ILE A 74 -24.78 -27.89 -10.76
CA ILE A 74 -24.97 -29.24 -10.21
C ILE A 74 -24.57 -29.26 -8.74
N PHE A 75 -23.42 -28.69 -8.36
CA PHE A 75 -23.00 -28.61 -6.95
C PHE A 75 -23.99 -27.85 -6.09
N ALA A 76 -24.54 -26.72 -6.56
CA ALA A 76 -25.56 -25.99 -5.82
C ALA A 76 -26.78 -26.90 -5.52
N ARG A 77 -27.25 -27.67 -6.50
CA ARG A 77 -28.38 -28.61 -6.33
C ARG A 77 -28.04 -29.79 -5.43
N VAL A 78 -26.85 -30.37 -5.59
CA VAL A 78 -26.34 -31.43 -4.71
C VAL A 78 -26.30 -30.96 -3.25
N LEU A 79 -26.05 -29.68 -2.99
CA LEU A 79 -25.99 -29.13 -1.63
C LEU A 79 -27.35 -28.70 -1.06
N SER A 80 -28.30 -28.24 -1.87
CA SER A 80 -29.52 -27.59 -1.36
C SER A 80 -30.85 -28.21 -1.78
N GLU A 81 -30.90 -28.96 -2.88
CA GLU A 81 -32.17 -29.51 -3.39
C GLU A 81 -32.37 -30.96 -2.93
N GLU A 82 -33.59 -31.33 -2.55
CA GLU A 82 -33.96 -32.73 -2.29
C GLU A 82 -34.16 -33.48 -3.61
N PRO A 83 -33.70 -34.75 -3.71
CA PRO A 83 -33.90 -35.54 -4.92
C PRO A 83 -35.40 -35.81 -5.11
N ARG A 84 -35.88 -35.74 -6.36
CA ARG A 84 -37.27 -36.07 -6.64
C ARG A 84 -37.53 -37.55 -6.34
N PRO A 85 -38.61 -37.91 -5.62
CA PRO A 85 -38.88 -39.31 -5.31
C PRO A 85 -39.00 -40.19 -6.56
N LEU A 86 -38.43 -41.40 -6.53
CA LEU A 86 -38.43 -42.34 -7.65
C LEU A 86 -39.83 -42.76 -8.05
N VAL A 87 -40.77 -42.85 -7.11
CA VAL A 87 -42.17 -43.19 -7.39
C VAL A 87 -42.92 -42.13 -8.20
N VAL A 88 -42.43 -40.88 -8.18
CA VAL A 88 -42.99 -39.78 -8.99
C VAL A 88 -42.49 -39.89 -10.42
N GLU A 89 -41.20 -40.19 -10.61
CA GLU A 89 -40.59 -40.34 -11.94
C GLU A 89 -40.95 -41.69 -12.60
N ARG A 90 -41.12 -42.77 -11.81
CA ARG A 90 -41.47 -44.11 -12.30
C ARG A 90 -42.34 -44.87 -11.30
N LYS A 91 -43.66 -44.84 -11.54
CA LYS A 91 -44.69 -45.50 -10.70
C LYS A 91 -44.51 -47.02 -10.49
N THR A 92 -43.73 -47.70 -11.33
CA THR A 92 -43.46 -49.13 -11.20
C THR A 92 -42.36 -49.46 -10.17
N VAL A 93 -41.69 -48.45 -9.60
CA VAL A 93 -40.67 -48.65 -8.56
C VAL A 93 -41.36 -48.97 -7.22
N PRO A 94 -41.04 -50.08 -6.55
CA PRO A 94 -41.57 -50.39 -5.23
C PRO A 94 -41.17 -49.34 -4.18
N HIS A 95 -42.08 -49.04 -3.25
CA HIS A 95 -41.86 -48.03 -2.20
C HIS A 95 -40.63 -48.29 -1.32
N HIS A 96 -40.25 -49.55 -1.11
CA HIS A 96 -39.06 -49.87 -0.31
C HIS A 96 -37.76 -49.48 -1.03
N ILE A 97 -37.73 -49.55 -2.37
CA ILE A 97 -36.58 -49.11 -3.17
C ILE A 97 -36.50 -47.57 -3.16
N ASP A 98 -37.63 -46.89 -3.32
CA ASP A 98 -37.71 -45.42 -3.22
C ASP A 98 -37.22 -44.90 -1.86
N ALA A 99 -37.70 -45.49 -0.77
CA ALA A 99 -37.26 -45.14 0.58
C ALA A 99 -35.77 -45.45 0.83
N ALA A 100 -35.26 -46.56 0.30
CA ALA A 100 -33.85 -46.93 0.43
C ALA A 100 -32.93 -45.94 -0.31
N VAL A 101 -33.29 -45.56 -1.55
CA VAL A 101 -32.53 -44.59 -2.37
C VAL A 101 -32.63 -43.19 -1.80
N ALA A 102 -33.82 -42.74 -1.37
CA ALA A 102 -33.99 -41.44 -0.73
C ALA A 102 -33.06 -41.28 0.48
N ARG A 103 -32.99 -42.32 1.33
CA ARG A 103 -32.08 -42.31 2.48
C ARG A 103 -30.59 -42.34 2.10
N ALA A 104 -30.21 -43.02 1.02
CA ALA A 104 -28.83 -43.00 0.54
C ALA A 104 -28.41 -41.61 0.03
N LEU A 105 -29.37 -40.81 -0.47
CA LEU A 105 -29.16 -39.48 -1.04
C LEU A 105 -29.32 -38.33 -0.02
N GLU A 106 -29.45 -38.63 1.28
CA GLU A 106 -29.50 -37.63 2.33
C GLU A 106 -28.26 -36.75 2.36
N LYS A 107 -28.42 -35.46 2.67
CA LYS A 107 -27.30 -34.51 2.58
C LYS A 107 -26.25 -34.75 3.65
N LEU A 108 -26.69 -35.02 4.88
CA LEU A 108 -25.79 -35.29 6.00
C LEU A 108 -25.41 -36.78 6.02
N PRO A 109 -24.11 -37.13 6.11
CA PRO A 109 -23.67 -38.54 6.20
C PRO A 109 -24.29 -39.31 7.38
N ALA A 110 -24.64 -38.62 8.47
CA ALA A 110 -25.28 -39.23 9.65
C ALA A 110 -26.70 -39.77 9.37
N ASP A 111 -27.40 -39.20 8.40
CA ASP A 111 -28.78 -39.57 8.06
C ASP A 111 -28.84 -40.69 7.00
N ARG A 112 -27.72 -40.92 6.30
CA ARG A 112 -27.56 -42.02 5.33
C ARG A 112 -27.50 -43.39 5.99
N TRP A 113 -27.52 -44.43 5.17
CA TRP A 113 -27.15 -45.77 5.61
C TRP A 113 -25.71 -45.78 6.13
N GLN A 114 -25.49 -46.36 7.30
CA GLN A 114 -24.16 -46.34 7.91
C GLN A 114 -23.23 -47.40 7.30
N THR A 115 -23.79 -48.41 6.62
CA THR A 115 -23.05 -49.43 5.88
C THR A 115 -23.74 -49.81 4.57
N ALA A 116 -22.96 -50.25 3.58
CA ALA A 116 -23.51 -50.75 2.31
C ALA A 116 -24.40 -52.00 2.49
N ALA A 117 -24.16 -52.80 3.53
CA ALA A 117 -24.99 -53.95 3.88
C ALA A 117 -26.41 -53.53 4.27
N GLN A 118 -26.56 -52.47 5.07
CA GLN A 118 -27.88 -51.92 5.43
C GLN A 118 -28.62 -51.38 4.21
N PHE A 119 -27.89 -50.73 3.29
CA PHE A 119 -28.48 -50.25 2.05
C PHE A 119 -28.97 -51.39 1.16
N ALA A 120 -28.16 -52.45 0.99
CA ALA A 120 -28.55 -53.64 0.23
C ALA A 120 -29.75 -54.37 0.86
N GLU A 121 -29.80 -54.51 2.18
CA GLU A 121 -30.92 -55.13 2.89
C GLU A 121 -32.23 -54.34 2.66
N ALA A 122 -32.17 -53.01 2.73
CA ALA A 122 -33.31 -52.15 2.46
C ALA A 122 -33.83 -52.28 1.01
N LEU A 123 -32.95 -52.46 0.03
CA LEU A 123 -33.31 -52.68 -1.38
C LEU A 123 -34.01 -54.02 -1.62
N THR A 124 -33.76 -55.04 -0.80
CA THR A 124 -34.44 -56.34 -0.88
C THR A 124 -35.77 -56.38 -0.13
N GLY A 125 -36.13 -55.31 0.58
CA GLY A 125 -37.34 -55.24 1.40
C GLY A 125 -37.24 -56.03 2.72
N ALA A 126 -36.07 -56.58 3.07
CA ALA A 126 -35.88 -57.44 4.24
C ALA A 126 -35.97 -56.73 5.61
N GLY A 127 -36.09 -55.39 5.63
CA GLY A 127 -36.34 -54.59 6.84
C GLY A 127 -37.79 -54.10 7.03
N ALA A 128 -38.73 -54.47 6.15
CA ALA A 128 -40.11 -54.01 6.21
C ALA A 128 -40.97 -54.79 7.22
N SER A 129 -40.51 -54.92 8.47
CA SER A 129 -41.40 -55.31 9.58
C SER A 129 -42.21 -54.09 10.03
N SER A 130 -43.36 -53.92 9.38
CA SER A 130 -44.63 -53.46 9.96
C SER A 130 -44.54 -52.60 11.23
N TRP A 131 -44.40 -51.28 11.07
CA TRP A 131 -44.91 -50.35 12.07
C TRP A 131 -46.44 -50.24 11.92
N THR A 132 -47.13 -51.30 12.33
CA THR A 132 -48.59 -51.28 12.46
C THR A 132 -48.94 -50.42 13.65
N ARG A 133 -49.47 -49.22 13.37
CA ARG A 133 -49.97 -48.28 14.37
C ARG A 133 -51.15 -48.93 15.11
N ALA A 134 -50.89 -49.52 16.28
CA ALA A 134 -51.93 -50.03 17.15
C ALA A 134 -52.77 -48.86 17.67
N ARG A 135 -53.97 -48.70 17.09
CA ARG A 135 -55.05 -47.89 17.68
C ARG A 135 -55.48 -48.55 19.00
N ARG A 136 -55.09 -47.96 20.13
CA ARG A 136 -55.76 -48.20 21.42
C ARG A 136 -56.90 -47.19 21.59
N ALA A 137 -58.10 -47.70 21.86
CA ALA A 137 -59.25 -46.90 22.26
C ALA A 137 -58.97 -46.17 23.59
N PRO A 138 -59.54 -44.96 23.81
CA PRO A 138 -59.34 -44.25 25.06
C PRO A 138 -60.19 -44.89 26.17
N ALA A 139 -59.54 -45.37 27.22
CA ALA A 139 -60.18 -45.56 28.52
C ALA A 139 -60.43 -44.18 29.14
N ALA A 140 -61.64 -43.97 29.65
CA ALA A 140 -62.06 -42.73 30.29
C ALA A 140 -61.14 -42.37 31.46
N LEU A 141 -60.30 -41.34 31.30
CA LEU A 141 -59.55 -40.74 32.40
C LEU A 141 -60.31 -39.55 32.97
N ARG A 142 -60.56 -39.64 34.28
CA ARG A 142 -61.03 -38.54 35.14
C ARG A 142 -60.19 -37.28 34.90
N ARG A 143 -60.89 -36.14 34.76
CA ARG A 143 -60.32 -34.80 34.64
C ARG A 143 -59.41 -34.49 35.85
N SER A 144 -58.10 -34.42 35.63
CA SER A 144 -57.18 -33.70 36.52
C SER A 144 -56.46 -32.63 35.69
N ALA A 145 -56.22 -31.45 36.27
CA ALA A 145 -55.66 -30.28 35.60
C ALA A 145 -54.13 -30.37 35.34
N ILE A 146 -53.50 -31.49 35.71
CA ILE A 146 -52.06 -31.72 35.64
C ILE A 146 -51.49 -31.83 34.21
N PRO A 147 -52.17 -32.43 33.20
CA PRO A 147 -51.61 -32.54 31.85
C PRO A 147 -51.57 -31.18 31.12
N TRP A 148 -52.46 -30.25 31.47
CA TRP A 148 -52.49 -28.91 30.88
C TRP A 148 -51.35 -28.02 31.40
N ALA A 149 -50.98 -28.16 32.67
CA ALA A 149 -49.83 -27.46 33.24
C ALA A 149 -48.50 -27.96 32.64
N LEU A 150 -48.35 -29.29 32.44
CA LEU A 150 -47.18 -29.87 31.78
C LEU A 150 -47.10 -29.52 30.30
N SER A 151 -48.23 -29.47 29.60
CA SER A 151 -48.27 -29.06 28.19
C SER A 151 -47.95 -27.57 28.01
N ALA A 152 -48.44 -26.71 28.91
CA ALA A 152 -48.08 -25.29 28.93
C ALA A 152 -46.59 -25.09 29.24
N ALA A 153 -46.03 -25.84 30.19
CA ALA A 153 -44.60 -25.80 30.49
C ALA A 153 -43.74 -26.30 29.32
N LEU A 154 -44.14 -27.36 28.62
CA LEU A 154 -43.47 -27.86 27.43
C LEU A 154 -43.58 -26.89 26.25
N LEU A 155 -44.73 -26.23 26.07
CA LEU A 155 -44.90 -25.20 25.05
C LEU A 155 -44.09 -23.94 25.37
N LEU A 156 -43.99 -23.55 26.64
CA LEU A 156 -43.13 -22.44 27.08
C LEU A 156 -41.65 -22.80 26.96
N ALA A 157 -41.26 -24.05 27.25
CA ALA A 157 -39.90 -24.53 27.05
C ALA A 157 -39.54 -24.63 25.55
N ALA A 158 -40.45 -25.12 24.71
CA ALA A 158 -40.28 -25.17 23.27
C ALA A 158 -40.27 -23.76 22.65
N ALA A 159 -41.10 -22.84 23.13
CA ALA A 159 -41.07 -21.43 22.74
C ALA A 159 -39.79 -20.74 23.21
N TRP A 160 -39.30 -21.05 24.41
CA TRP A 160 -38.03 -20.53 24.91
C TRP A 160 -36.83 -21.07 24.14
N VAL A 161 -36.80 -22.37 23.82
CA VAL A 161 -35.80 -22.98 22.94
C VAL A 161 -35.90 -22.43 21.52
N GLY A 162 -37.11 -22.24 20.99
CA GLY A 162 -37.36 -21.63 19.68
C GLY A 162 -36.97 -20.16 19.60
N LEU A 163 -37.21 -19.37 20.66
CA LEU A 163 -36.78 -17.97 20.76
C LEU A 163 -35.27 -17.83 21.00
N ARG A 164 -34.64 -18.83 21.64
CA ARG A 164 -33.20 -18.88 21.89
C ARG A 164 -32.40 -19.41 20.69
N ASN A 165 -32.93 -20.39 19.96
CA ASN A 165 -32.28 -21.01 18.79
C ASN A 165 -32.72 -20.41 17.44
N GLY A 166 -33.91 -19.79 17.37
CA GLY A 166 -34.41 -19.04 16.20
C GLY A 166 -33.70 -17.69 15.99
N ARG A 167 -32.81 -17.32 16.92
CA ARG A 167 -31.75 -16.34 16.69
C ARG A 167 -30.47 -17.08 16.27
N SER A 168 -30.54 -17.87 15.19
CA SER A 168 -29.33 -18.12 14.43
C SER A 168 -28.88 -16.75 13.95
N ALA A 169 -27.82 -16.20 14.56
CA ALA A 169 -27.23 -14.95 14.09
C ALA A 169 -27.01 -15.12 12.59
N PRO A 170 -27.39 -14.13 11.75
CA PRO A 170 -27.08 -14.19 10.33
C PRO A 170 -25.61 -14.59 10.20
N PRO A 171 -25.25 -15.54 9.30
CA PRO A 171 -23.85 -15.88 9.10
C PRO A 171 -23.08 -14.57 8.93
N ALA A 172 -22.01 -14.41 9.71
CA ALA A 172 -21.26 -13.16 9.75
C ALA A 172 -20.94 -12.79 8.29
N PRO A 173 -21.38 -11.61 7.82
CA PRO A 173 -21.27 -11.29 6.41
C PRO A 173 -19.82 -11.45 5.98
N GLY A 174 -19.63 -12.16 4.86
CA GLY A 174 -18.30 -12.33 4.27
C GLY A 174 -17.67 -10.98 3.93
N PRO A 175 -16.35 -10.94 3.69
CA PRO A 175 -15.70 -9.70 3.31
C PRO A 175 -16.28 -9.17 1.99
N THR A 176 -16.79 -7.93 2.00
CA THR A 176 -17.27 -7.24 0.78
C THR A 176 -16.16 -6.36 0.25
N ARG A 177 -15.83 -6.47 -1.04
CA ARG A 177 -14.70 -5.79 -1.67
C ARG A 177 -15.17 -4.87 -2.79
N PHE A 178 -14.66 -3.65 -2.82
CA PHE A 178 -14.88 -2.72 -3.91
C PHE A 178 -13.71 -1.74 -4.02
N ASP A 179 -13.61 -1.09 -5.18
CA ASP A 179 -12.59 -0.10 -5.47
C ASP A 179 -13.19 1.31 -5.38
N VAL A 180 -12.45 2.22 -4.76
CA VAL A 180 -12.68 3.66 -4.81
C VAL A 180 -11.66 4.26 -5.77
N GLU A 181 -12.09 4.65 -6.96
CA GLU A 181 -11.23 5.37 -7.90
C GLU A 181 -11.04 6.83 -7.43
N LEU A 182 -9.82 7.35 -7.56
CA LEU A 182 -9.56 8.78 -7.41
C LEU A 182 -10.23 9.55 -8.56
N ASP A 183 -10.76 10.74 -8.23
CA ASP A 183 -11.41 11.61 -9.22
C ASP A 183 -10.41 12.08 -10.31
N PRO A 184 -10.87 12.41 -11.53
CA PRO A 184 -10.01 12.94 -12.58
C PRO A 184 -9.18 14.15 -12.09
N GLY A 185 -7.88 14.17 -12.42
CA GLY A 185 -6.97 15.24 -11.97
C GLY A 185 -6.40 15.03 -10.55
N VAL A 186 -6.95 14.09 -9.78
CA VAL A 186 -6.41 13.71 -8.47
C VAL A 186 -5.33 12.64 -8.65
N GLN A 187 -4.17 12.85 -8.05
CA GLN A 187 -3.05 11.91 -8.06
C GLN A 187 -2.58 11.65 -6.63
N PRO A 188 -2.13 10.44 -6.26
CA PRO A 188 -1.53 10.20 -4.96
C PRO A 188 -0.43 11.22 -4.63
N SER A 189 -0.39 11.69 -3.39
CA SER A 189 0.74 12.50 -2.93
C SER A 189 1.97 11.64 -2.72
N PHE A 190 3.13 12.27 -2.53
CA PHE A 190 4.39 11.57 -2.31
C PHE A 190 4.38 10.65 -1.08
N THR A 191 3.64 10.98 -0.03
CA THR A 191 3.49 10.08 1.12
C THR A 191 2.07 9.53 1.06
N PRO A 192 1.87 8.28 0.59
CA PRO A 192 0.52 7.78 0.34
C PRO A 192 -0.15 7.45 1.67
N ILE A 193 -0.90 8.42 2.22
CA ILE A 193 -1.64 8.25 3.47
C ILE A 193 -3.11 7.99 3.14
N VAL A 194 -3.60 6.85 3.63
CA VAL A 194 -5.02 6.48 3.66
C VAL A 194 -5.44 6.45 5.12
N ARG A 195 -6.59 7.07 5.44
CA ARG A 195 -7.20 7.01 6.78
C ARG A 195 -8.69 6.73 6.70
N LEU A 196 -9.21 6.07 7.73
CA LEU A 196 -10.63 5.83 7.92
C LEU A 196 -11.11 6.54 9.20
N SER A 197 -12.37 6.96 9.21
CA SER A 197 -13.04 7.23 10.48
C SER A 197 -13.17 5.93 11.29
N ALA A 198 -13.26 6.03 12.63
CA ALA A 198 -13.35 4.86 13.50
C ALA A 198 -14.54 3.93 13.16
N ASP A 199 -15.64 4.50 12.67
CA ASP A 199 -16.83 3.78 12.19
C ASP A 199 -16.72 3.28 10.73
N GLY A 200 -15.59 3.50 10.06
CA GLY A 200 -15.33 3.11 8.68
C GLY A 200 -16.20 3.79 7.63
N ARG A 201 -16.97 4.84 7.98
CA ARG A 201 -17.89 5.50 7.04
C ARG A 201 -17.26 6.58 6.18
N GLN A 202 -16.09 7.11 6.57
CA GLN A 202 -15.38 8.16 5.83
C GLN A 202 -13.96 7.71 5.52
N LEU A 203 -13.55 7.94 4.28
CA LEU A 203 -12.19 7.74 3.78
C LEU A 203 -11.51 9.10 3.67
N PHE A 204 -10.26 9.20 4.07
CA PHE A 204 -9.42 10.39 3.92
C PHE A 204 -8.13 10.02 3.19
N VAL A 205 -7.70 10.89 2.28
CA VAL A 205 -6.54 10.67 1.42
C VAL A 205 -5.77 11.97 1.25
N THR A 206 -4.46 11.94 1.40
CA THR A 206 -3.60 13.05 0.94
C THR A 206 -3.31 12.85 -0.55
N ALA A 207 -3.62 13.84 -1.38
CA ALA A 207 -3.45 13.74 -2.83
C ALA A 207 -3.06 15.08 -3.45
N MET A 208 -2.43 15.02 -4.63
CA MET A 208 -2.20 16.18 -5.49
C MET A 208 -3.48 16.47 -6.29
N VAL A 209 -4.01 17.68 -6.16
CA VAL A 209 -5.14 18.22 -6.93
C VAL A 209 -4.65 19.51 -7.58
N ASP A 210 -4.61 19.58 -8.91
CA ASP A 210 -4.11 20.75 -9.65
C ASP A 210 -2.73 21.25 -9.15
N ARG A 211 -1.80 20.32 -8.94
CA ARG A 211 -0.44 20.53 -8.38
C ARG A 211 -0.39 21.06 -6.95
N ARG A 212 -1.50 21.02 -6.22
CA ARG A 212 -1.57 21.34 -4.80
C ARG A 212 -1.71 20.07 -3.99
N GLU A 213 -0.91 19.90 -2.96
CA GLU A 213 -1.09 18.79 -2.02
C GLU A 213 -2.25 19.14 -1.08
N GLU A 214 -3.34 18.42 -1.20
CA GLU A 214 -4.59 18.64 -0.46
C GLU A 214 -4.96 17.39 0.35
N ILE A 215 -5.81 17.58 1.37
CA ILE A 215 -6.42 16.47 2.11
C ILE A 215 -7.86 16.34 1.60
N LEU A 216 -8.18 15.17 1.04
CA LEU A 216 -9.49 14.87 0.53
C LEU A 216 -10.23 13.96 1.51
N ARG A 217 -11.54 14.14 1.58
CA ARG A 217 -12.46 13.22 2.26
C ARG A 217 -13.43 12.61 1.25
N ARG A 218 -13.90 11.41 1.55
CA ARG A 218 -14.98 10.76 0.83
C ARG A 218 -15.84 9.96 1.80
N PRO A 219 -17.05 10.44 2.13
CA PRO A 219 -18.07 9.60 2.74
C PRO A 219 -18.35 8.38 1.85
N LEU A 220 -18.43 7.18 2.43
CA LEU A 220 -18.64 5.95 1.66
C LEU A 220 -20.07 5.84 1.09
N ASP A 221 -21.01 6.65 1.59
CA ASP A 221 -22.36 6.81 1.02
C ASP A 221 -22.41 7.84 -0.12
N GLN A 222 -21.26 8.41 -0.51
CA GLN A 222 -21.13 9.34 -1.63
C GLN A 222 -20.11 8.83 -2.66
N MET A 223 -20.24 9.30 -3.90
CA MET A 223 -19.38 8.87 -4.99
C MET A 223 -18.10 9.70 -5.13
N ARG A 224 -18.15 11.00 -4.80
CA ARG A 224 -17.09 11.98 -5.10
C ARG A 224 -16.19 12.25 -3.90
N MET A 225 -14.95 12.61 -4.17
CA MET A 225 -14.04 13.15 -3.15
C MET A 225 -14.24 14.66 -3.02
N GLU A 226 -14.09 15.17 -1.80
CA GLU A 226 -14.16 16.58 -1.49
C GLU A 226 -12.86 17.03 -0.83
N VAL A 227 -12.35 18.19 -1.24
CA VAL A 227 -11.19 18.83 -0.59
C VAL A 227 -11.63 19.39 0.77
N ILE A 228 -10.86 19.10 1.81
CA ILE A 228 -11.00 19.80 3.10
C ILE A 228 -10.25 21.13 2.97
N GLU A 229 -11.00 22.18 2.62
CA GLU A 229 -10.46 23.52 2.38
C GLU A 229 -9.50 23.98 3.49
N GLY A 230 -8.31 24.43 3.08
CA GLY A 230 -7.28 24.94 3.98
C GLY A 230 -6.41 23.89 4.69
N ALA A 231 -6.74 22.61 4.60
CA ALA A 231 -6.02 21.53 5.30
C ALA A 231 -4.80 20.98 4.53
N GLY A 232 -4.70 21.21 3.22
CA GLY A 232 -3.54 20.84 2.41
C GLY A 232 -2.28 21.67 2.63
N GLN A 233 -1.14 21.23 2.08
CA GLN A 233 0.07 22.05 1.97
C GLN A 233 -0.01 23.10 0.84
N GLY A 234 -0.96 22.95 -0.10
CA GLY A 234 -1.08 23.85 -1.26
C GLY A 234 -0.02 23.57 -2.33
N GLU A 235 0.36 24.60 -3.10
CA GLU A 235 1.32 24.49 -4.22
C GLU A 235 2.72 24.05 -3.78
N GLN A 236 3.05 24.23 -2.50
CA GLN A 236 4.33 23.86 -1.89
C GLN A 236 4.29 22.45 -1.26
N GLY A 237 3.58 21.50 -1.87
CA GLY A 237 3.44 20.13 -1.37
C GLY A 237 4.79 19.50 -0.98
N THR A 238 5.05 19.43 0.33
CA THR A 238 6.31 18.88 0.88
C THR A 238 6.22 17.38 1.14
N GLY A 239 5.06 16.76 0.91
CA GLY A 239 4.81 15.38 1.32
C GLY A 239 4.60 15.25 2.84
N ASN A 240 4.39 16.38 3.53
CA ASN A 240 4.27 16.44 4.99
C ASN A 240 2.84 16.51 5.53
N SER A 241 1.83 16.54 4.64
CA SER A 241 0.44 16.34 5.05
C SER A 241 0.21 14.88 5.46
N ARG A 242 0.40 14.57 6.75
CA ARG A 242 0.16 13.25 7.37
C ARG A 242 -1.08 13.28 8.27
N PRO A 243 -2.29 13.33 7.71
CA PRO A 243 -3.49 13.50 8.50
C PRO A 243 -3.79 12.30 9.38
N PHE A 244 -4.45 12.57 10.51
CA PHE A 244 -5.09 11.55 11.34
C PHE A 244 -6.41 12.08 11.90
N VAL A 245 -7.37 11.18 12.09
CA VAL A 245 -8.78 11.51 12.30
C VAL A 245 -9.12 11.39 13.79
N SER A 246 -10.00 12.27 14.29
CA SER A 246 -10.52 12.14 15.65
C SER A 246 -11.35 10.86 15.83
N PRO A 247 -11.45 10.30 17.05
CA PRO A 247 -12.21 9.08 17.30
C PRO A 247 -13.70 9.19 16.93
N ASP A 248 -14.27 10.39 16.97
CA ASP A 248 -15.66 10.67 16.59
C ASP A 248 -15.83 10.96 15.09
N GLY A 249 -14.75 10.97 14.30
CA GLY A 249 -14.78 11.21 12.85
C GLY A 249 -15.16 12.64 12.44
N ARG A 250 -15.15 13.61 13.37
CA ARG A 250 -15.55 15.01 13.11
C ARG A 250 -14.39 15.97 12.85
N TRP A 251 -13.15 15.59 13.17
CA TRP A 251 -11.97 16.42 13.02
C TRP A 251 -10.84 15.67 12.33
N VAL A 252 -10.03 16.42 11.59
CA VAL A 252 -8.75 15.95 11.03
C VAL A 252 -7.64 16.80 11.62
N ALA A 253 -6.62 16.15 12.18
CA ALA A 253 -5.38 16.77 12.59
C ALA A 253 -4.29 16.60 11.51
N TYR A 254 -3.47 17.62 11.28
CA TYR A 254 -2.44 17.65 10.23
C TYR A 254 -1.33 18.66 10.55
N ALA A 255 -0.13 18.49 9.99
CA ALA A 255 0.94 19.51 10.01
C ALA A 255 0.75 20.51 8.87
N LYS A 256 0.97 21.79 9.14
CA LYS A 256 1.08 22.84 8.11
C LYS A 256 1.85 24.02 8.66
N GLN A 257 2.85 24.51 7.92
CA GLN A 257 3.63 25.71 8.28
C GLN A 257 4.20 25.64 9.71
N GLY A 258 4.83 24.51 10.06
CA GLY A 258 5.42 24.28 11.38
C GLY A 258 4.47 24.19 12.56
N LYS A 259 3.18 24.00 12.31
CA LYS A 259 2.18 23.77 13.35
C LYS A 259 1.41 22.48 13.11
N LEU A 260 1.16 21.75 14.18
CA LEU A 260 0.07 20.78 14.26
C LEU A 260 -1.24 21.56 14.42
N ARG A 261 -2.19 21.31 13.51
CA ARG A 261 -3.51 21.93 13.50
C ARG A 261 -4.59 20.86 13.47
N LYS A 262 -5.80 21.23 13.88
CA LYS A 262 -7.02 20.46 13.58
C LYS A 262 -8.05 21.31 12.83
N VAL A 263 -8.85 20.67 11.99
CA VAL A 263 -9.95 21.31 11.24
C VAL A 263 -11.18 20.40 11.27
N PRO A 264 -12.41 20.95 11.26
CA PRO A 264 -13.60 20.13 11.10
C PRO A 264 -13.56 19.40 9.75
N VAL A 265 -14.06 18.16 9.69
CA VAL A 265 -14.11 17.39 8.44
C VAL A 265 -14.90 18.10 7.34
N GLY A 266 -15.86 18.96 7.69
CA GLY A 266 -16.62 19.77 6.73
C GLY A 266 -15.88 21.00 6.20
N GLY A 267 -14.62 21.21 6.59
CA GLY A 267 -13.89 22.44 6.35
C GLY A 267 -14.20 23.53 7.38
N GLY A 268 -13.50 24.67 7.28
CA GLY A 268 -13.64 25.81 8.17
C GLY A 268 -12.32 26.26 8.79
N SER A 269 -12.40 27.01 9.89
CA SER A 269 -11.22 27.54 10.56
C SER A 269 -10.42 26.44 11.27
N ALA A 270 -9.12 26.39 10.98
CA ALA A 270 -8.20 25.49 11.67
C ALA A 270 -7.84 26.03 13.06
N ILE A 271 -7.61 25.12 14.01
CA ILE A 271 -7.18 25.40 15.37
C ILE A 271 -5.74 24.91 15.53
N ASP A 272 -4.83 25.80 15.92
CA ASP A 272 -3.45 25.45 16.25
C ASP A 272 -3.40 24.65 17.57
N LEU A 273 -2.66 23.55 17.58
CA LEU A 273 -2.52 22.67 18.75
C LEU A 273 -1.11 22.69 19.34
N ALA A 274 -0.09 22.60 18.48
CA ALA A 274 1.31 22.52 18.88
C ALA A 274 2.25 22.89 17.73
N VAL A 275 3.55 22.94 17.98
CA VAL A 275 4.58 23.09 16.93
C VAL A 275 4.86 21.72 16.31
N ALA A 276 4.74 21.61 14.99
CA ALA A 276 5.09 20.40 14.23
C ALA A 276 5.25 20.68 12.73
N ASP A 277 6.33 20.20 12.15
CA ASP A 277 6.62 20.29 10.71
C ASP A 277 6.25 19.00 9.94
N TRP A 278 6.02 17.89 10.65
CA TRP A 278 5.91 16.56 10.05
C TRP A 278 4.60 15.82 10.39
N ALA A 279 4.20 15.86 11.67
CA ALA A 279 2.91 15.43 12.25
C ALA A 279 2.26 14.11 11.77
N GLY A 280 3.04 13.03 11.65
CA GLY A 280 2.44 11.68 11.71
C GLY A 280 1.98 11.39 13.16
N GLY A 281 0.69 11.08 13.36
CA GLY A 281 0.12 10.99 14.70
C GLY A 281 -1.11 10.11 14.85
N SER A 282 -1.62 10.05 16.08
CA SER A 282 -2.84 9.35 16.48
C SER A 282 -3.61 10.15 17.51
N TRP A 283 -4.93 10.08 17.43
CA TRP A 283 -5.85 10.74 18.35
C TRP A 283 -6.56 9.69 19.22
N GLY A 284 -6.34 9.76 20.53
CA GLY A 284 -6.91 8.81 21.48
C GLY A 284 -8.31 9.22 21.94
N LYS A 285 -9.10 8.24 22.38
CA LYS A 285 -10.42 8.46 23.01
C LYS A 285 -10.33 9.21 24.35
N ASN A 286 -9.12 9.36 24.89
CA ASN A 286 -8.81 10.11 26.12
C ASN A 286 -8.62 11.62 25.89
N GLY A 287 -8.94 12.14 24.69
CA GLY A 287 -8.77 13.56 24.36
C GLY A 287 -7.32 13.99 24.18
N ARG A 288 -6.38 13.05 23.99
CA ARG A 288 -4.96 13.33 23.73
C ARG A 288 -4.56 12.96 22.32
N LEU A 289 -3.61 13.71 21.77
CA LEU A 289 -2.98 13.43 20.49
C LEU A 289 -1.51 13.11 20.76
N VAL A 290 -1.01 12.04 20.15
CA VAL A 290 0.42 11.73 20.10
C VAL A 290 0.89 11.91 18.67
N TYR A 291 2.00 12.59 18.47
CA TYR A 291 2.51 12.93 17.15
C TYR A 291 4.04 13.04 17.15
N THR A 292 4.62 12.98 15.97
CA THR A 292 6.04 13.28 15.75
C THR A 292 6.18 14.75 15.30
N ARG A 293 6.99 15.52 16.02
CA ARG A 293 7.16 16.96 15.78
C ARG A 293 7.94 17.25 14.49
N ALA A 294 9.08 16.60 14.32
CA ALA A 294 9.90 16.60 13.10
C ALA A 294 10.47 15.19 12.85
N TYR A 295 10.85 14.89 11.61
CA TYR A 295 11.24 13.53 11.20
C TYR A 295 12.39 12.92 12.04
N ASN A 296 13.29 13.74 12.60
CA ASN A 296 14.43 13.29 13.40
C ASN A 296 14.22 13.44 14.92
N THR A 297 12.97 13.50 15.37
CA THR A 297 12.62 13.71 16.78
C THR A 297 11.87 12.52 17.37
N GLY A 298 11.72 12.53 18.69
CA GLY A 298 10.84 11.60 19.39
C GLY A 298 9.37 12.00 19.31
N LEU A 299 8.54 11.23 20.02
CA LEU A 299 7.11 11.46 20.11
C LEU A 299 6.80 12.58 21.10
N TRP A 300 5.75 13.33 20.80
CA TRP A 300 5.17 14.36 21.63
C TRP A 300 3.70 14.04 21.89
N ILE A 301 3.18 14.50 23.03
CA ILE A 301 1.77 14.37 23.39
C ILE A 301 1.20 15.73 23.73
N VAL A 302 -0.03 16.00 23.30
CA VAL A 302 -0.75 17.27 23.51
C VAL A 302 -2.24 17.00 23.77
N SER A 303 -2.91 17.91 24.48
CA SER A 303 -4.37 17.88 24.63
C SER A 303 -5.08 18.25 23.32
N GLU A 304 -6.27 17.70 23.08
CA GLU A 304 -7.07 18.04 21.90
C GLU A 304 -7.51 19.50 21.84
N GLY A 305 -7.52 20.21 22.99
CA GLY A 305 -7.77 21.64 23.05
C GLY A 305 -6.55 22.51 22.76
N GLY A 306 -5.37 21.90 22.55
CA GLY A 306 -4.07 22.56 22.66
C GLY A 306 -3.61 22.66 24.12
N GLY A 307 -2.33 22.97 24.31
CA GLY A 307 -1.71 23.01 25.65
C GLY A 307 -1.33 21.63 26.20
N ASP A 308 -0.64 21.63 27.35
CA ASP A 308 -0.04 20.44 27.99
C ASP A 308 0.88 19.62 27.06
N GLU A 309 1.51 20.29 26.10
CA GLU A 309 2.48 19.68 25.19
C GLU A 309 3.71 19.22 25.98
N ARG A 310 4.07 17.95 25.84
CA ARG A 310 5.32 17.41 26.39
C ARG A 310 5.91 16.33 25.51
N MET A 311 7.22 16.18 25.60
CA MET A 311 7.94 15.08 24.98
C MET A 311 7.60 13.77 25.69
N LEU A 312 7.33 12.73 24.90
CA LEU A 312 7.00 11.39 25.38
C LEU A 312 8.19 10.43 25.20
N THR A 313 8.97 10.58 24.13
CA THR A 313 10.16 9.76 23.87
C THR A 313 11.31 10.60 23.33
N THR A 314 12.53 10.08 23.47
CA THR A 314 13.76 10.63 22.88
C THR A 314 14.47 9.51 22.10
N PRO A 315 14.82 9.70 20.81
CA PRO A 315 15.60 8.72 20.07
C PRO A 315 16.97 8.48 20.71
N ASP A 316 17.32 7.22 20.93
CA ASP A 316 18.62 6.77 21.43
C ASP A 316 19.62 6.65 20.27
N THR A 317 20.32 7.74 19.96
CA THR A 317 21.29 7.80 18.87
C THR A 317 22.50 6.87 19.10
N ALA A 318 22.82 6.52 20.34
CA ALA A 318 23.86 5.54 20.65
C ALA A 318 23.47 4.12 20.24
N LYS A 319 22.16 3.84 20.13
CA LYS A 319 21.58 2.60 19.57
C LYS A 319 21.14 2.75 18.11
N GLY A 320 21.55 3.83 17.45
CA GLY A 320 21.27 4.10 16.05
C GLY A 320 19.83 4.54 15.75
N GLU A 321 19.05 4.96 16.76
CA GLU A 321 17.72 5.53 16.54
C GLU A 321 17.84 6.93 15.96
N LEU A 322 17.09 7.19 14.89
CA LEU A 322 17.11 8.47 14.17
C LEU A 322 15.82 9.27 14.34
N GLY A 323 14.73 8.61 14.72
CA GLY A 323 13.44 9.26 14.95
C GLY A 323 12.37 8.25 15.42
N HIS A 324 11.28 8.75 16.01
CA HIS A 324 10.15 7.92 16.43
C HIS A 324 8.89 8.33 15.68
N TRP A 325 8.30 7.38 14.95
CA TRP A 325 7.30 7.64 13.91
C TRP A 325 6.04 6.80 14.09
N TRP A 326 4.99 7.18 13.37
CA TRP A 326 3.74 6.42 13.21
C TRP A 326 3.13 5.95 14.55
N PRO A 327 2.92 6.86 15.52
CA PRO A 327 2.38 6.46 16.80
C PRO A 327 0.89 6.11 16.69
N GLN A 328 0.44 5.16 17.50
CA GLN A 328 -0.96 4.87 17.76
C GLN A 328 -1.21 4.79 19.26
N ILE A 329 -2.15 5.59 19.76
CA ILE A 329 -2.63 5.45 21.14
C ILE A 329 -3.49 4.18 21.21
N LEU A 330 -3.11 3.23 22.06
CA LEU A 330 -3.83 1.98 22.22
C LEU A 330 -5.19 2.19 22.92
N PRO A 331 -6.14 1.23 22.80
CA PRO A 331 -7.50 1.41 23.33
C PRO A 331 -7.60 1.63 24.84
N ASP A 332 -6.56 1.31 25.61
CA ASP A 332 -6.49 1.59 27.04
C ASP A 332 -6.23 3.08 27.35
N GLY A 333 -5.83 3.88 26.36
CA GLY A 333 -5.52 5.30 26.51
C GLY A 333 -4.24 5.60 27.29
N GLU A 334 -3.46 4.57 27.65
CA GLU A 334 -2.26 4.67 28.47
C GLU A 334 -1.00 4.25 27.70
N HIS A 335 -1.12 3.36 26.72
CA HIS A 335 0.02 2.90 25.93
C HIS A 335 0.02 3.47 24.52
N VAL A 336 1.22 3.66 23.98
CA VAL A 336 1.44 4.12 22.60
C VAL A 336 2.32 3.11 21.88
N LEU A 337 1.80 2.57 20.79
CA LEU A 337 2.56 1.80 19.81
C LEU A 337 3.26 2.77 18.86
N PHE A 338 4.50 2.53 18.48
CA PHE A 338 5.21 3.38 17.52
C PHE A 338 6.35 2.63 16.80
N THR A 339 6.88 3.26 15.76
CA THR A 339 8.08 2.81 15.06
C THR A 339 9.30 3.57 15.57
N ALA A 340 10.31 2.88 16.09
CA ALA A 340 11.63 3.48 16.33
C ALA A 340 12.50 3.27 15.08
N TYR A 341 12.73 4.36 14.34
CA TYR A 341 13.39 4.32 13.05
C TYR A 341 14.90 4.21 13.17
N ARG A 342 15.48 3.37 12.30
CA ARG A 342 16.91 3.18 12.08
C ARG A 342 17.15 3.02 10.58
N THR A 343 18.36 3.35 10.14
CA THR A 343 18.79 3.06 8.76
C THR A 343 19.60 1.74 8.70
N PRO A 344 19.49 0.96 7.61
CA PRO A 344 18.39 1.03 6.65
C PRO A 344 17.06 0.65 7.34
N ILE A 345 15.92 1.03 6.76
CA ILE A 345 14.59 0.96 7.39
C ILE A 345 14.21 -0.41 7.95
N GLU A 346 14.80 -1.49 7.42
CA GLU A 346 14.62 -2.86 7.89
C GLU A 346 15.19 -3.10 9.31
N ARG A 347 16.00 -2.19 9.83
CA ARG A 347 16.48 -2.20 11.23
C ARG A 347 15.54 -1.49 12.20
N ALA A 348 14.44 -0.89 11.70
CA ALA A 348 13.45 -0.28 12.56
C ALA A 348 12.76 -1.33 13.46
N THR A 349 12.31 -0.86 14.62
CA THR A 349 11.59 -1.68 15.61
C THR A 349 10.18 -1.14 15.80
N ILE A 350 9.25 -2.05 16.07
CA ILE A 350 7.92 -1.70 16.58
C ILE A 350 7.96 -1.83 18.10
N GLU A 351 7.57 -0.76 18.78
CA GLU A 351 7.74 -0.63 20.22
C GLU A 351 6.49 -0.06 20.89
N VAL A 352 6.37 -0.28 22.19
CA VAL A 352 5.30 0.25 23.02
C VAL A 352 5.88 1.07 24.18
N ILE A 353 5.23 2.19 24.51
CA ILE A 353 5.56 3.01 25.68
C ILE A 353 4.32 3.34 26.51
N SER A 354 4.46 3.33 27.84
CA SER A 354 3.45 3.84 28.78
C SER A 354 3.56 5.37 28.92
N ILE A 355 2.43 6.06 28.79
CA ILE A 355 2.34 7.53 28.87
C ILE A 355 2.67 8.04 30.28
N SER A 356 2.27 7.31 31.32
CA SER A 356 2.45 7.69 32.72
C SER A 356 3.83 7.32 33.28
N SER A 357 4.31 6.09 33.02
CA SER A 357 5.57 5.60 33.59
C SER A 357 6.79 5.87 32.71
N GLY A 358 6.60 6.11 31.42
CA GLY A 358 7.69 6.21 30.44
C GLY A 358 8.39 4.86 30.16
N ARG A 359 7.90 3.75 30.71
CA ARG A 359 8.44 2.42 30.44
C ARG A 359 8.23 2.08 28.97
N ARG A 360 9.31 1.65 28.31
CA ARG A 360 9.39 1.33 26.89
C ARG A 360 9.83 -0.12 26.72
N ASP A 361 9.13 -0.86 25.86
CA ASP A 361 9.43 -2.26 25.55
C ASP A 361 9.43 -2.46 24.01
N VAL A 362 10.41 -3.24 23.52
CA VAL A 362 10.50 -3.62 22.10
C VAL A 362 9.59 -4.82 21.86
N LEU A 363 8.68 -4.71 20.89
CA LEU A 363 7.79 -5.82 20.54
C LEU A 363 8.43 -6.75 19.50
N PHE A 364 9.02 -6.20 18.43
CA PHE A 364 9.83 -6.94 17.46
C PHE A 364 10.64 -5.99 16.53
N THR A 365 11.59 -6.57 15.78
CA THR A 365 12.46 -5.89 14.81
C THR A 365 12.07 -6.24 13.38
N GLY A 366 12.28 -5.34 12.43
CA GLY A 366 12.07 -5.61 11.00
C GLY A 366 10.71 -5.21 10.47
N GLY A 367 10.13 -4.10 10.97
CA GLY A 367 8.84 -3.59 10.55
C GLY A 367 8.63 -2.12 10.88
N VAL A 368 7.74 -1.47 10.14
CA VAL A 368 7.36 -0.06 10.31
C VAL A 368 5.84 0.10 10.29
N PHE A 369 5.35 1.28 10.67
CA PHE A 369 3.92 1.63 10.58
C PHE A 369 3.01 0.66 11.36
N GLY A 370 3.36 0.43 12.62
CA GLY A 370 2.63 -0.47 13.50
C GLY A 370 1.22 0.04 13.83
N PHE A 371 0.23 -0.87 13.83
CA PHE A 371 -1.16 -0.55 14.11
C PHE A 371 -1.89 -1.71 14.81
N TYR A 372 -2.41 -1.48 16.01
CA TYR A 372 -3.30 -2.39 16.73
C TYR A 372 -4.73 -2.31 16.20
N VAL A 373 -5.36 -3.47 16.01
CA VAL A 373 -6.78 -3.60 15.67
C VAL A 373 -7.56 -4.31 16.79
N PRO A 374 -8.87 -3.99 17.01
CA PRO A 374 -9.70 -4.60 18.06
C PRO A 374 -9.76 -6.14 18.06
N THR A 375 -9.46 -6.77 16.92
CA THR A 375 -9.29 -8.23 16.84
C THR A 375 -8.05 -8.74 17.57
N GLY A 376 -7.26 -7.88 18.23
CA GLY A 376 -6.08 -8.22 19.07
C GLY A 376 -4.91 -8.73 18.26
N HIS A 377 -4.71 -8.07 17.13
CA HIS A 377 -3.55 -8.27 16.29
C HIS A 377 -2.84 -6.92 16.17
N LEU A 378 -1.53 -6.97 16.06
CA LEU A 378 -0.74 -5.87 15.54
C LEU A 378 -0.55 -6.10 14.05
N LEU A 379 -0.82 -5.06 13.27
CA LEU A 379 -0.49 -4.95 11.85
C LEU A 379 0.79 -4.12 11.72
N TYR A 380 1.63 -4.44 10.74
CA TYR A 380 2.82 -3.64 10.43
C TYR A 380 3.28 -3.90 9.00
N ALA A 381 4.00 -2.94 8.43
CA ALA A 381 4.52 -3.02 7.07
C ALA A 381 5.95 -3.61 7.04
N VAL A 382 6.18 -4.47 6.05
CA VAL A 382 7.50 -4.97 5.65
C VAL A 382 7.56 -4.90 4.13
N GLY A 383 8.29 -3.91 3.61
CA GLY A 383 8.23 -3.57 2.19
C GLY A 383 6.79 -3.28 1.74
N GLU A 384 6.38 -3.82 0.59
CA GLU A 384 5.02 -3.64 0.04
C GLU A 384 3.97 -4.59 0.67
N THR A 385 4.26 -5.21 1.82
CA THR A 385 3.39 -6.22 2.46
C THR A 385 3.00 -5.82 3.88
N ILE A 386 1.72 -5.94 4.22
CA ILE A 386 1.20 -5.82 5.59
C ILE A 386 1.16 -7.20 6.23
N ARG A 387 1.80 -7.32 7.38
CA ARG A 387 1.80 -8.52 8.22
C ARG A 387 0.95 -8.29 9.45
N ALA A 388 0.38 -9.38 9.97
CA ALA A 388 -0.37 -9.37 11.22
C ALA A 388 0.25 -10.37 12.20
N VAL A 389 0.23 -10.02 13.49
CA VAL A 389 0.70 -10.87 14.56
C VAL A 389 -0.25 -10.82 15.76
N PRO A 390 -0.59 -11.95 16.41
CA PRO A 390 -1.41 -11.96 17.63
C PRO A 390 -0.76 -11.17 18.76
N PHE A 391 -1.55 -10.36 19.47
CA PHE A 391 -1.07 -9.48 20.51
C PHE A 391 -2.01 -9.43 21.72
N ASP A 392 -1.45 -9.69 22.90
CA ASP A 392 -2.14 -9.53 24.17
C ASP A 392 -1.98 -8.10 24.68
N LEU A 393 -3.02 -7.29 24.54
CA LEU A 393 -3.04 -5.89 24.97
C LEU A 393 -2.83 -5.71 26.49
N ARG A 394 -3.19 -6.69 27.33
CA ARG A 394 -3.03 -6.56 28.78
C ARG A 394 -1.60 -6.82 29.22
N ARG A 395 -0.95 -7.79 28.56
CA ARG A 395 0.43 -8.19 28.86
C ARG A 395 1.45 -7.42 28.03
N LEU A 396 1.02 -6.74 26.97
CA LEU A 396 1.84 -6.05 25.98
C LEU A 396 2.86 -6.97 25.31
N VAL A 397 2.44 -8.18 24.95
CA VAL A 397 3.30 -9.19 24.32
C VAL A 397 2.68 -9.73 23.05
N VAL A 398 3.55 -9.99 22.08
CA VAL A 398 3.23 -10.81 20.90
C VAL A 398 3.08 -12.27 21.34
N THR A 399 2.01 -12.93 20.91
CA THR A 399 1.68 -14.30 21.36
C THR A 399 1.82 -15.37 20.28
N GLY A 400 2.19 -15.01 19.05
CA GLY A 400 2.29 -15.96 17.93
C GLY A 400 3.18 -15.47 16.78
N PRO A 401 3.26 -16.24 15.69
CA PRO A 401 4.04 -15.87 14.52
C PRO A 401 3.36 -14.76 13.72
N ALA A 402 4.17 -13.95 13.02
CA ALA A 402 3.66 -12.94 12.10
C ALA A 402 3.40 -13.53 10.71
N LEU A 403 2.21 -13.29 10.16
CA LEU A 403 1.77 -13.80 8.85
C LEU A 403 1.43 -12.65 7.89
N PRO A 404 1.69 -12.77 6.58
CA PRO A 404 1.26 -11.78 5.59
C PRO A 404 -0.27 -11.80 5.48
N VAL A 405 -0.90 -10.63 5.46
CA VAL A 405 -2.36 -10.49 5.39
C VAL A 405 -2.85 -9.66 4.22
N VAL A 406 -2.06 -8.69 3.76
CA VAL A 406 -2.32 -7.88 2.56
C VAL A 406 -1.00 -7.65 1.83
N ASP A 407 -0.95 -8.00 0.54
CA ASP A 407 0.22 -7.78 -0.32
C ASP A 407 0.03 -6.57 -1.24
N SER A 408 1.12 -6.10 -1.84
CA SER A 408 1.12 -5.01 -2.83
C SER A 408 0.50 -3.71 -2.31
N VAL A 409 0.78 -3.33 -1.06
CA VAL A 409 0.35 -2.05 -0.47
C VAL A 409 1.39 -0.97 -0.78
N ALA A 410 0.92 0.17 -1.27
CA ALA A 410 1.77 1.33 -1.56
C ALA A 410 2.48 1.78 -0.28
N MET A 411 3.81 1.93 -0.35
CA MET A 411 4.63 2.39 0.75
C MET A 411 5.63 3.44 0.27
N ASN A 412 5.89 4.44 1.12
CA ASN A 412 7.05 5.31 0.94
C ASN A 412 8.26 4.68 1.65
N PRO A 413 9.32 4.32 0.91
CA PRO A 413 10.51 3.68 1.49
C PRO A 413 11.34 4.60 2.38
N THR A 414 11.16 5.92 2.26
CA THR A 414 11.98 6.92 2.96
C THR A 414 11.55 7.10 4.41
N ASP A 415 10.24 7.03 4.67
CA ASP A 415 9.68 7.23 6.01
C ASP A 415 8.88 6.02 6.51
N GLY A 416 8.72 4.98 5.69
CA GLY A 416 7.95 3.78 6.04
C GLY A 416 6.44 3.99 6.07
N ALA A 417 5.92 5.10 5.53
CA ALA A 417 4.48 5.33 5.45
C ALA A 417 3.83 4.27 4.56
N ALA A 418 2.92 3.47 5.12
CA ALA A 418 2.15 2.49 4.36
C ALA A 418 0.72 3.00 4.16
N ALA A 419 0.22 2.88 2.92
CA ALA A 419 -1.05 3.43 2.48
C ALA A 419 -2.23 2.54 2.86
N PHE A 420 -2.41 2.27 4.15
CA PHE A 420 -3.55 1.51 4.67
C PHE A 420 -4.07 2.09 5.98
N ASP A 421 -5.32 1.77 6.28
CA ASP A 421 -5.93 1.98 7.59
C ASP A 421 -7.03 0.95 7.84
N VAL A 422 -7.35 0.70 9.12
CA VAL A 422 -8.40 -0.23 9.53
C VAL A 422 -9.27 0.41 10.59
N SER A 423 -10.56 0.53 10.28
CA SER A 423 -11.56 1.07 11.22
C SER A 423 -11.88 0.08 12.36
N GLU A 424 -12.50 0.58 13.43
CA GLU A 424 -12.88 -0.24 14.58
C GLU A 424 -13.96 -1.28 14.26
N ASN A 425 -14.77 -1.03 13.21
CA ASN A 425 -15.77 -1.99 12.73
C ASN A 425 -15.22 -3.03 11.74
N GLY A 426 -13.91 -3.01 11.45
CA GLY A 426 -13.26 -3.98 10.58
C GLY A 426 -13.36 -3.68 9.09
N THR A 427 -13.51 -2.40 8.72
CA THR A 427 -13.29 -1.95 7.35
C THR A 427 -11.79 -1.72 7.14
N LEU A 428 -11.21 -2.38 6.16
CA LEU A 428 -9.84 -2.13 5.70
C LEU A 428 -9.90 -1.26 4.44
N ALA A 429 -9.09 -0.21 4.38
CA ALA A 429 -8.83 0.54 3.16
C ALA A 429 -7.33 0.54 2.89
N TYR A 430 -6.93 0.29 1.64
CA TYR A 430 -5.52 0.38 1.25
C TYR A 430 -5.33 0.77 -0.21
N MET A 431 -4.26 1.51 -0.50
CA MET A 431 -3.86 1.82 -1.87
C MET A 431 -2.88 0.75 -2.37
N PRO A 432 -3.14 0.07 -3.49
CA PRO A 432 -2.20 -0.87 -4.05
C PRO A 432 -1.01 -0.12 -4.68
N VAL A 433 0.16 -0.78 -4.74
CA VAL A 433 1.38 -0.21 -5.32
C VAL A 433 1.18 0.25 -6.76
N SER A 434 0.38 -0.48 -7.54
CA SER A 434 0.06 -0.12 -8.94
C SER A 434 -0.73 1.20 -9.08
N SER A 435 -1.39 1.65 -8.01
CA SER A 435 -2.06 2.97 -7.99
C SER A 435 -1.09 4.09 -7.64
N TYR A 436 0.07 3.77 -7.05
CA TYR A 436 1.00 4.76 -6.49
C TYR A 436 2.29 4.90 -7.31
N VAL A 437 2.85 3.79 -7.78
CA VAL A 437 4.08 3.77 -8.58
C VAL A 437 3.73 3.47 -10.03
N THR A 438 4.13 4.37 -10.92
CA THR A 438 3.93 4.20 -12.37
C THR A 438 5.26 3.79 -13.01
N GLU A 439 5.24 2.72 -13.81
CA GLU A 439 6.35 2.39 -14.70
C GLU A 439 6.46 3.44 -15.81
N THR A 440 7.69 3.80 -16.18
CA THR A 440 7.98 4.82 -17.18
C THR A 440 8.80 4.23 -18.34
N GLU A 441 8.68 4.85 -19.50
CA GLU A 441 9.61 4.65 -20.61
C GLU A 441 10.75 5.67 -20.51
N VAL A 442 11.97 5.28 -20.87
CA VAL A 442 13.08 6.21 -21.05
C VAL A 442 13.22 6.50 -22.54
N VAL A 443 13.00 7.76 -22.93
CA VAL A 443 12.96 8.19 -24.34
C VAL A 443 13.95 9.33 -24.60
N LEU A 444 14.39 9.43 -25.85
CA LEU A 444 15.08 10.60 -26.38
C LEU A 444 14.09 11.40 -27.22
N VAL A 445 13.97 12.68 -26.91
CA VAL A 445 13.07 13.62 -27.58
C VAL A 445 13.90 14.73 -28.22
N ASP A 446 13.69 15.03 -29.49
CA ASP A 446 14.36 16.17 -30.13
C ASP A 446 13.67 17.51 -29.81
N ARG A 447 14.29 18.62 -30.24
CA ARG A 447 13.74 19.97 -30.02
C ARG A 447 12.36 20.22 -30.65
N ARG A 448 11.91 19.36 -31.57
CA ARG A 448 10.61 19.44 -32.25
C ARG A 448 9.57 18.50 -31.64
N GLY A 449 9.96 17.70 -30.63
CA GLY A 449 9.08 16.73 -29.98
C GLY A 449 9.08 15.35 -30.64
N SER A 450 9.96 15.07 -31.60
CA SER A 450 10.07 13.74 -32.19
C SER A 450 10.75 12.80 -31.20
N GLU A 451 10.12 11.64 -30.98
CA GLU A 451 10.52 10.71 -29.93
C GLU A 451 11.19 9.46 -30.49
N SER A 452 12.14 8.91 -29.73
CA SER A 452 12.69 7.57 -29.94
C SER A 452 12.95 6.90 -28.60
N ARG A 453 12.75 5.58 -28.50
CA ARG A 453 13.04 4.85 -27.26
C ARG A 453 14.55 4.82 -27.00
N ALA A 454 14.96 5.26 -25.81
CA ALA A 454 16.34 5.17 -25.37
C ALA A 454 16.61 3.81 -24.74
N LEU A 455 15.64 3.29 -23.98
CA LEU A 455 15.63 1.93 -23.43
C LEU A 455 14.44 1.13 -23.98
N PRO A 456 14.60 -0.19 -24.23
CA PRO A 456 13.55 -0.99 -24.87
C PRO A 456 12.42 -1.40 -23.92
N MET A 457 12.67 -1.47 -22.61
CA MET A 457 11.74 -1.93 -21.57
C MET A 457 11.19 -0.78 -20.74
N THR A 458 10.04 -0.99 -20.08
CA THR A 458 9.49 -0.12 -19.04
C THR A 458 9.91 -0.64 -17.66
N ASP A 459 10.12 0.27 -16.73
CA ASP A 459 10.40 -0.04 -15.32
C ASP A 459 10.11 1.20 -14.46
N ARG A 460 10.34 1.13 -13.15
CA ARG A 460 10.24 2.24 -12.19
C ARG A 460 11.47 3.15 -12.25
N TYR A 461 11.80 3.61 -13.46
CA TYR A 461 12.95 4.49 -13.73
C TYR A 461 12.74 5.88 -13.14
N ASN A 462 13.80 6.41 -12.53
CA ASN A 462 13.84 7.75 -11.94
C ASN A 462 15.21 8.42 -12.25
N HIS A 463 15.18 9.76 -12.33
CA HIS A 463 16.34 10.65 -12.52
C HIS A 463 17.37 10.18 -13.57
N PRO A 464 16.96 9.94 -14.84
CA PRO A 464 17.89 9.48 -15.86
C PRO A 464 18.95 10.57 -16.16
N ARG A 465 20.20 10.13 -16.38
CA ARG A 465 21.33 10.98 -16.82
C ARG A 465 22.08 10.37 -17.99
N LEU A 466 22.46 11.22 -18.92
CA LEU A 466 23.24 10.86 -20.07
C LEU A 466 24.73 11.03 -19.77
N SER A 467 25.50 9.97 -20.05
CA SER A 467 26.96 10.03 -20.01
C SER A 467 27.54 11.18 -20.87
N PRO A 468 28.72 11.72 -20.53
CA PRO A 468 29.36 12.80 -21.28
C PRO A 468 29.50 12.53 -22.79
N GLU A 469 29.79 11.28 -23.14
CA GLU A 469 29.91 10.78 -24.51
C GLU A 469 28.56 10.49 -25.20
N GLY A 470 27.47 10.36 -24.45
CA GLY A 470 26.13 10.16 -24.99
C GLY A 470 25.76 8.72 -25.35
N SER A 471 26.52 7.71 -24.91
CA SER A 471 26.24 6.29 -25.24
C SER A 471 25.61 5.50 -24.08
N ARG A 472 25.79 5.98 -22.84
CA ARG A 472 25.31 5.35 -21.61
C ARG A 472 24.29 6.21 -20.88
N ILE A 473 23.36 5.55 -20.19
CA ILE A 473 22.37 6.15 -19.30
C ILE A 473 22.58 5.60 -17.89
N ALA A 474 22.76 6.50 -16.91
CA ALA A 474 22.62 6.19 -15.50
C ALA A 474 21.19 6.51 -15.06
N VAL A 475 20.54 5.62 -14.31
CA VAL A 475 19.14 5.78 -13.89
C VAL A 475 18.95 5.06 -12.56
N ASP A 476 18.18 5.64 -11.63
CA ASP A 476 17.81 4.92 -10.41
C ASP A 476 16.51 4.12 -10.59
N ILE A 477 16.50 2.88 -10.10
CA ILE A 477 15.37 1.96 -10.20
C ILE A 477 14.94 1.56 -8.79
N ARG A 478 13.65 1.72 -8.51
CA ARG A 478 13.02 1.23 -7.28
C ARG A 478 12.41 -0.15 -7.53
N SER A 479 12.60 -1.10 -6.63
CA SER A 479 11.99 -2.42 -6.71
C SER A 479 11.39 -2.84 -5.36
N PRO A 480 10.56 -3.90 -5.29
CA PRO A 480 10.02 -4.37 -4.01
C PRO A 480 11.09 -4.71 -2.95
N ASN A 481 12.32 -5.04 -3.40
CA ASN A 481 13.43 -5.44 -2.55
C ASN A 481 14.57 -4.40 -2.49
N SER A 482 14.39 -3.23 -3.12
CA SER A 482 15.39 -2.15 -3.10
C SER A 482 14.72 -0.80 -3.11
N LEU A 483 15.09 0.04 -2.15
CA LEU A 483 14.56 1.39 -1.98
C LEU A 483 15.05 2.36 -3.07
N GLY A 484 16.07 1.96 -3.84
CA GLY A 484 16.63 2.67 -4.99
C GLY A 484 18.08 2.26 -5.21
N ASP A 485 18.40 1.77 -6.41
CA ASP A 485 19.78 1.53 -6.84
C ASP A 485 20.05 2.25 -8.15
N ILE A 486 21.30 2.62 -8.38
CA ILE A 486 21.73 3.19 -9.66
C ILE A 486 22.08 2.06 -10.61
N TRP A 487 21.46 2.08 -11.79
CA TRP A 487 21.71 1.16 -12.89
C TRP A 487 22.30 1.90 -14.08
N MET A 488 23.16 1.18 -14.81
CA MET A 488 23.82 1.66 -16.01
C MET A 488 23.31 0.88 -17.23
N PHE A 489 22.85 1.59 -18.24
CA PHE A 489 22.39 1.02 -19.50
C PHE A 489 23.17 1.59 -20.69
N GLN A 490 23.32 0.78 -21.74
CA GLN A 490 23.71 1.26 -23.07
C GLN A 490 22.44 1.64 -23.84
N ILE A 491 22.47 2.77 -24.54
CA ILE A 491 21.31 3.23 -25.32
C ILE A 491 20.95 2.19 -26.39
N GLY A 492 19.66 1.90 -26.50
CA GLY A 492 19.09 0.95 -27.46
C GLY A 492 19.33 -0.52 -27.14
N ARG A 493 19.97 -0.85 -26.01
CA ARG A 493 20.22 -2.24 -25.59
C ARG A 493 19.39 -2.62 -24.36
N SER A 494 18.99 -3.88 -24.30
CA SER A 494 18.42 -4.50 -23.11
C SER A 494 19.52 -4.99 -22.18
N GLY A 495 19.26 -4.99 -20.86
CA GLY A 495 20.19 -5.46 -19.84
C GLY A 495 21.07 -4.33 -19.30
N GLY A 496 20.78 -3.91 -18.08
CA GLY A 496 21.57 -2.92 -17.34
C GLY A 496 22.50 -3.59 -16.34
N THR A 497 23.56 -2.88 -15.97
CA THR A 497 24.45 -3.28 -14.86
C THR A 497 24.07 -2.48 -13.63
N ARG A 498 23.75 -3.16 -12.53
CA ARG A 498 23.55 -2.52 -11.23
C ARG A 498 24.89 -1.97 -10.73
N VAL A 499 24.98 -0.66 -10.57
CA VAL A 499 26.21 0.06 -10.17
C VAL A 499 26.32 0.17 -8.66
N THR A 500 25.20 0.32 -7.96
CA THR A 500 25.17 0.34 -6.49
C THR A 500 24.36 -0.82 -5.95
N ALA A 501 24.91 -1.52 -4.96
CA ALA A 501 24.32 -2.72 -4.37
C ALA A 501 24.66 -2.89 -2.87
N GLU A 502 25.25 -1.87 -2.26
CA GLU A 502 25.75 -1.88 -0.89
C GLU A 502 24.64 -1.75 0.17
N GLY A 503 23.40 -1.50 -0.24
CA GLY A 503 22.22 -1.36 0.62
C GLY A 503 21.93 0.10 1.03
N GLY A 504 20.69 0.36 1.45
CA GLY A 504 20.16 1.72 1.56
C GLY A 504 19.55 2.22 0.25
N ARG A 505 19.13 3.49 0.22
CA ARG A 505 18.58 4.13 -0.98
C ARG A 505 19.62 5.00 -1.68
N ASP A 506 19.94 4.65 -2.92
CA ASP A 506 20.83 5.41 -3.80
C ASP A 506 20.06 6.02 -4.98
N PHE A 507 20.28 7.30 -5.27
CA PHE A 507 19.56 8.00 -6.35
C PHE A 507 20.29 9.25 -6.83
N GLY A 508 19.82 9.81 -7.96
CA GLY A 508 20.28 11.11 -8.43
C GLY A 508 21.71 11.14 -8.94
N ALA A 509 22.16 10.10 -9.63
CA ALA A 509 23.52 10.05 -10.17
C ALA A 509 23.83 11.27 -11.06
N GLU A 510 25.03 11.82 -10.95
CA GLU A 510 25.56 12.89 -11.80
C GLU A 510 26.96 12.49 -12.29
N TRP A 511 27.22 12.66 -13.58
CA TRP A 511 28.50 12.28 -14.19
C TRP A 511 29.57 13.33 -13.96
N THR A 512 30.80 12.90 -13.67
CA THR A 512 31.96 13.77 -13.87
C THR A 512 32.13 14.09 -15.37
N PRO A 513 32.64 15.29 -15.74
CA PRO A 513 32.78 15.67 -17.15
C PRO A 513 33.63 14.72 -18.02
N ASP A 514 34.52 13.95 -17.40
CA ASP A 514 35.36 12.94 -18.06
C ASP A 514 34.67 11.56 -18.22
N GLY A 515 33.46 11.39 -17.68
CA GLY A 515 32.67 10.17 -17.79
C GLY A 515 33.18 8.99 -16.96
N ARG A 516 34.11 9.24 -16.02
CA ARG A 516 34.78 8.18 -15.23
C ARG A 516 34.12 7.89 -13.91
N GLU A 517 33.47 8.86 -13.28
CA GLU A 517 32.85 8.73 -11.97
C GLU A 517 31.39 9.21 -11.98
N LEU A 518 30.62 8.64 -11.06
CA LEU A 518 29.28 9.09 -10.69
C LEU A 518 29.34 9.67 -9.28
N ILE A 519 28.68 10.81 -9.08
CA ILE A 519 28.37 11.37 -7.76
C ILE A 519 26.87 11.19 -7.53
N TYR A 520 26.48 10.69 -6.36
CA TYR A 520 25.08 10.39 -6.07
C TYR A 520 24.76 10.57 -4.59
N SER A 521 23.47 10.66 -4.27
CA SER A 521 22.97 10.65 -2.88
C SER A 521 22.77 9.21 -2.43
N SER A 522 23.27 8.87 -1.25
CA SER A 522 23.22 7.52 -0.66
C SER A 522 22.80 7.58 0.80
N GLU A 523 21.96 6.64 1.24
CA GLU A 523 21.39 6.62 2.58
C GLU A 523 22.32 5.96 3.62
N HIS A 524 23.02 6.80 4.39
CA HIS A 524 23.83 6.35 5.52
C HIS A 524 23.90 7.44 6.60
N PRO A 525 23.33 7.22 7.80
CA PRO A 525 21.95 7.55 8.24
C PRO A 525 21.19 8.74 7.64
N PHE A 526 21.89 9.72 7.08
CA PHE A 526 21.28 10.78 6.28
C PHE A 526 21.57 10.50 4.81
N PHE A 527 20.94 11.24 3.90
CA PHE A 527 21.40 11.22 2.51
C PHE A 527 22.73 11.96 2.40
N ASP A 528 23.81 11.21 2.25
CA ASP A 528 25.16 11.71 2.07
C ASP A 528 25.58 11.64 0.60
N LEU A 529 26.60 12.43 0.23
CA LEU A 529 27.14 12.39 -1.13
C LEU A 529 28.23 11.33 -1.21
N TYR A 530 28.06 10.40 -2.13
CA TYR A 530 29.02 9.36 -2.46
C TYR A 530 29.52 9.54 -3.87
N ARG A 531 30.72 9.03 -4.13
CA ARG A 531 31.25 8.90 -5.49
C ARG A 531 31.73 7.48 -5.76
N ARG A 532 31.64 7.07 -7.02
CA ARG A 532 32.09 5.74 -7.48
C ARG A 532 32.57 5.81 -8.92
N ALA A 533 33.50 4.92 -9.30
CA ALA A 533 33.80 4.69 -10.71
C ALA A 533 32.56 4.21 -11.48
N ALA A 534 32.30 4.81 -12.65
CA ALA A 534 31.09 4.54 -13.44
C ALA A 534 31.05 3.13 -14.06
N ASP A 535 32.20 2.45 -14.14
CA ASP A 535 32.34 1.05 -14.55
C ASP A 535 32.32 0.08 -13.35
N ALA A 536 32.08 0.60 -12.14
CA ALA A 536 32.14 -0.12 -10.87
C ALA A 536 33.49 -0.78 -10.54
N SER A 537 34.59 -0.42 -11.23
CA SER A 537 35.94 -0.96 -11.00
C SER A 537 36.53 -0.59 -9.64
N ARG A 538 36.13 0.57 -9.10
CA ARG A 538 36.44 1.03 -7.74
C ARG A 538 35.16 1.08 -6.90
N PRO A 539 35.24 0.72 -5.61
CA PRO A 539 34.10 0.77 -4.71
C PRO A 539 33.62 2.21 -4.48
N ALA A 540 32.40 2.34 -3.96
CA ALA A 540 31.88 3.62 -3.52
C ALA A 540 32.69 4.18 -2.35
N GLU A 541 32.90 5.49 -2.33
CA GLU A 541 33.51 6.20 -1.21
C GLU A 541 32.72 7.47 -0.86
N PRO A 542 32.65 7.83 0.43
CA PRO A 542 31.97 9.05 0.84
C PRO A 542 32.71 10.28 0.29
N LEU A 543 31.99 11.13 -0.44
CA LEU A 543 32.49 12.44 -0.88
C LEU A 543 32.25 13.50 0.20
N LEU A 544 31.06 13.51 0.80
CA LEU A 544 30.69 14.46 1.85
C LEU A 544 29.62 13.86 2.76
N THR A 545 29.92 13.80 4.06
CA THR A 545 29.02 13.28 5.10
C THR A 545 28.62 14.36 6.10
N GLY A 546 27.53 14.15 6.85
CA GLY A 546 27.18 15.01 7.98
C GLY A 546 25.75 14.83 8.51
N ALA A 547 25.25 15.85 9.23
CA ALA A 547 24.04 15.73 10.05
C ALA A 547 22.71 16.08 9.35
N TYR A 548 22.73 16.32 8.05
CA TYR A 548 21.57 16.75 7.26
C TYR A 548 21.63 16.16 5.86
N ASP A 549 20.48 15.94 5.24
CA ASP A 549 20.39 15.34 3.90
C ASP A 549 20.96 16.25 2.82
N ARG A 550 21.67 15.63 1.87
CA ARG A 550 22.32 16.24 0.72
C ARG A 550 21.73 15.66 -0.56
N TYR A 551 21.22 16.52 -1.42
CA TYR A 551 20.63 16.14 -2.70
C TYR A 551 21.48 16.64 -3.86
N THR A 552 21.66 15.77 -4.85
CA THR A 552 22.54 15.99 -6.01
C THR A 552 22.11 17.19 -6.85
N GLY A 553 23.06 18.05 -7.21
CA GLY A 553 22.86 19.15 -8.14
C GLY A 553 23.57 18.91 -9.47
N SER A 554 24.78 19.42 -9.63
CA SER A 554 25.57 19.30 -10.87
C SER A 554 27.06 19.43 -10.64
N VAL A 555 27.84 18.85 -11.54
CA VAL A 555 29.30 19.03 -11.58
C VAL A 555 29.64 20.23 -12.46
N SER A 556 30.59 21.07 -12.03
CA SER A 556 31.12 22.14 -12.87
C SER A 556 31.79 21.58 -14.12
N GLN A 557 31.76 22.31 -15.23
CA GLN A 557 32.30 21.80 -16.50
C GLN A 557 33.81 21.51 -16.47
N ASP A 558 34.55 22.19 -15.60
CA ASP A 558 35.98 21.94 -15.36
C ASP A 558 36.26 20.75 -14.40
N GLY A 559 35.20 20.14 -13.85
CA GLY A 559 35.26 19.01 -12.94
C GLY A 559 35.88 19.33 -11.58
N ARG A 560 35.88 20.60 -11.15
CA ARG A 560 36.48 21.03 -9.88
C ARG A 560 35.50 21.15 -8.73
N LEU A 561 34.23 21.45 -9.01
CA LEU A 561 33.20 21.69 -8.01
C LEU A 561 31.97 20.81 -8.28
N PHE A 562 31.31 20.41 -7.21
CA PHE A 562 29.97 19.85 -7.24
C PHE A 562 29.02 20.75 -6.47
N ALA A 563 27.96 21.23 -7.12
CA ALA A 563 26.89 21.97 -6.50
C ALA A 563 25.82 20.99 -6.01
N PHE A 564 25.28 21.22 -4.82
CA PHE A 564 24.29 20.35 -4.19
C PHE A 564 23.34 21.16 -3.30
N VAL A 565 22.24 20.53 -2.92
CA VAL A 565 21.25 21.07 -1.98
C VAL A 565 21.48 20.46 -0.61
N LEU A 566 21.49 21.29 0.44
CA LEU A 566 21.49 20.83 1.83
C LEU A 566 20.11 21.10 2.43
N SER A 567 19.43 20.05 2.90
CA SER A 567 18.11 20.17 3.53
C SER A 567 18.25 20.37 5.03
N VAL A 568 17.97 21.58 5.50
CA VAL A 568 18.12 21.99 6.90
C VAL A 568 16.76 22.31 7.53
N PRO A 569 16.65 22.39 8.87
CA PRO A 569 15.43 22.89 9.50
C PRO A 569 15.10 24.30 8.97
N GLY A 570 13.88 24.47 8.45
CA GLY A 570 13.41 25.73 7.89
C GLY A 570 13.61 25.91 6.38
N GLY A 571 14.24 24.97 5.66
CA GLY A 571 14.27 24.99 4.19
C GLY A 571 15.46 24.28 3.56
N ALA A 572 15.63 24.49 2.26
CA ALA A 572 16.72 23.92 1.46
C ALA A 572 17.72 25.01 1.03
N GLU A 573 19.02 24.79 1.25
CA GLU A 573 20.10 25.73 0.94
C GLU A 573 20.97 25.24 -0.23
N LEU A 574 21.64 26.15 -0.95
CA LEU A 574 22.58 25.81 -2.02
C LEU A 574 24.03 25.82 -1.52
N TRP A 575 24.74 24.74 -1.79
CA TRP A 575 26.11 24.51 -1.35
C TRP A 575 27.00 24.02 -2.50
N THR A 576 28.31 24.14 -2.32
CA THR A 576 29.31 23.55 -3.22
C THR A 576 30.35 22.75 -2.45
N VAL A 577 30.93 21.73 -3.08
CA VAL A 577 32.07 20.96 -2.55
C VAL A 577 33.15 20.80 -3.61
N ARG A 578 34.42 20.90 -3.20
CA ARG A 578 35.57 20.66 -4.09
C ARG A 578 35.73 19.17 -4.39
N LEU A 579 35.97 18.83 -5.65
CA LEU A 579 36.20 17.45 -6.10
C LEU A 579 37.69 17.08 -6.18
N ARG A 580 38.58 18.08 -6.28
CA ARG A 580 40.04 17.88 -6.29
C ARG A 580 40.64 18.28 -4.95
N GLY A 581 41.47 17.39 -4.40
CA GLY A 581 42.01 17.53 -3.05
C GLY A 581 40.97 17.19 -1.97
N PRO A 582 41.19 17.57 -0.71
CA PRO A 582 40.25 17.31 0.37
C PRO A 582 38.87 17.94 0.09
N PRO A 583 37.76 17.17 0.24
CA PRO A 583 36.43 17.69 0.00
C PRO A 583 36.10 18.78 1.03
N THR A 584 36.04 20.02 0.55
CA THR A 584 35.72 21.18 1.38
C THR A 584 34.39 21.74 0.91
N ALA A 585 33.36 21.63 1.76
CA ALA A 585 32.04 22.18 1.49
C ALA A 585 31.95 23.66 1.89
N ALA A 586 31.24 24.46 1.11
CA ALA A 586 30.98 25.86 1.39
C ALA A 586 29.53 26.22 1.04
N ARG A 587 28.87 26.96 1.93
CA ARG A 587 27.54 27.51 1.67
C ARG A 587 27.65 28.57 0.59
N TYR A 588 26.86 28.41 -0.47
CA TYR A 588 26.79 29.38 -1.55
C TYR A 588 25.65 30.37 -1.31
N PHE A 589 24.41 29.89 -1.11
CA PHE A 589 23.26 30.78 -1.01
C PHE A 589 22.13 30.19 -0.14
N ALA A 590 21.54 31.06 0.67
CA ALA A 590 20.36 30.81 1.50
C ALA A 590 19.61 32.14 1.71
N ASN A 591 18.28 32.10 1.63
CA ASN A 591 17.43 33.29 1.75
C ASN A 591 16.14 33.04 2.55
N GLY A 592 16.06 31.92 3.27
CA GLY A 592 14.87 31.52 4.04
C GLY A 592 13.73 30.94 3.20
N PHE A 593 13.92 30.79 1.89
CA PHE A 593 13.03 30.06 0.98
C PHE A 593 13.65 28.73 0.60
N ASN A 594 12.87 27.87 -0.05
CA ASN A 594 13.42 26.61 -0.55
C ASN A 594 14.17 26.84 -1.87
N LEU A 595 15.32 26.19 -2.01
CA LEU A 595 16.21 26.29 -3.16
C LEU A 595 16.55 24.88 -3.66
N ALA A 596 16.45 24.64 -4.97
CA ALA A 596 16.74 23.33 -5.56
C ALA A 596 17.40 23.38 -6.94
N HIS A 597 17.87 22.20 -7.36
CA HIS A 597 18.46 21.92 -8.69
C HIS A 597 19.59 22.88 -9.12
N PRO A 598 20.63 23.11 -8.29
CA PRO A 598 21.70 24.03 -8.66
C PRO A 598 22.51 23.52 -9.86
N THR A 599 22.62 24.38 -10.89
CA THR A 599 23.39 24.12 -12.11
C THR A 599 24.36 25.26 -12.42
N LEU A 600 25.63 24.92 -12.65
CA LEU A 600 26.68 25.89 -12.97
C LEU A 600 26.80 26.10 -14.48
N SER A 601 26.91 27.37 -14.88
CA SER A 601 27.20 27.78 -16.25
C SER A 601 28.60 27.35 -16.68
N ARG A 602 28.78 27.25 -18.00
CA ARG A 602 30.03 26.82 -18.66
C ARG A 602 31.25 27.65 -18.28
N ASP A 603 31.08 28.96 -18.14
CA ASP A 603 32.16 29.88 -17.77
C ASP A 603 32.39 29.96 -16.25
N GLY A 604 31.56 29.27 -15.46
CA GLY A 604 31.61 29.29 -14.00
C GLY A 604 31.25 30.63 -13.38
N ARG A 605 30.57 31.54 -14.10
CA ARG A 605 30.20 32.87 -13.57
C ARG A 605 28.76 32.95 -13.05
N TRP A 606 27.95 31.96 -13.36
CA TRP A 606 26.52 31.92 -13.03
C TRP A 606 26.09 30.56 -12.49
N MET A 607 25.19 30.59 -11.50
CA MET A 607 24.43 29.42 -11.04
C MET A 607 22.95 29.65 -11.35
N ALA A 608 22.29 28.64 -11.94
CA ALA A 608 20.84 28.60 -12.04
C ALA A 608 20.26 27.61 -11.02
N TYR A 609 19.07 27.90 -10.53
CA TYR A 609 18.33 27.09 -9.55
C TYR A 609 16.84 27.46 -9.62
N ASP A 610 15.99 26.67 -8.98
CA ASP A 610 14.59 27.05 -8.75
C ASP A 610 14.30 27.32 -7.27
N SER A 611 13.31 28.19 -7.02
CA SER A 611 12.92 28.65 -5.68
C SER A 611 11.44 29.02 -5.61
N ASP A 612 10.86 28.93 -4.42
CA ASP A 612 9.48 29.35 -4.11
C ASP A 612 9.35 30.77 -3.56
N GLU A 613 10.40 31.58 -3.64
CA GLU A 613 10.42 32.94 -3.05
C GLU A 613 9.37 33.92 -3.60
N SER A 614 8.78 33.64 -4.76
CA SER A 614 7.69 34.44 -5.33
C SER A 614 6.30 33.93 -4.93
N GLY A 615 6.22 32.92 -4.08
CA GLY A 615 5.01 32.19 -3.69
C GLY A 615 4.70 30.97 -4.56
N ARG A 616 5.48 30.73 -5.62
CA ARG A 616 5.42 29.56 -6.52
C ARG A 616 6.82 29.21 -7.01
N VAL A 617 7.02 27.99 -7.49
CA VAL A 617 8.33 27.55 -8.01
C VAL A 617 8.67 28.28 -9.31
N GLU A 618 9.77 29.03 -9.30
CA GLU A 618 10.30 29.79 -10.44
C GLU A 618 11.82 29.58 -10.59
N VAL A 619 12.33 29.72 -11.81
CA VAL A 619 13.76 29.60 -12.13
C VAL A 619 14.46 30.95 -12.02
N TYR A 620 15.60 30.93 -11.35
CA TYR A 620 16.47 32.08 -11.14
C TYR A 620 17.88 31.80 -11.65
N VAL A 621 18.60 32.86 -12.02
CA VAL A 621 20.04 32.83 -12.26
C VAL A 621 20.70 33.88 -11.38
N GLN A 622 21.82 33.49 -10.78
CA GLN A 622 22.57 34.28 -9.82
C GLN A 622 24.07 34.20 -10.08
N SER A 623 24.79 35.27 -9.79
CA SER A 623 26.24 35.35 -9.94
C SER A 623 26.96 34.32 -9.08
N PHE A 624 28.02 33.73 -9.61
CA PHE A 624 28.88 32.75 -8.95
C PHE A 624 30.35 33.16 -9.15
N PRO A 625 31.23 33.02 -8.13
CA PRO A 625 30.97 32.47 -6.80
C PRO A 625 30.31 33.43 -5.80
N ASP A 626 30.29 34.75 -6.07
CA ASP A 626 29.66 35.73 -5.19
C ASP A 626 28.17 35.92 -5.54
N PRO A 627 27.22 35.45 -4.69
CA PRO A 627 25.79 35.55 -4.97
C PRO A 627 25.24 36.99 -4.90
N ASN A 628 26.01 37.97 -4.43
CA ASN A 628 25.53 39.33 -4.19
C ASN A 628 25.65 40.27 -5.40
N LEU A 629 26.36 39.87 -6.45
CA LEU A 629 26.65 40.76 -7.59
C LEU A 629 25.45 40.96 -8.49
N LYS A 630 24.76 39.86 -8.85
CA LYS A 630 23.61 39.93 -9.75
C LYS A 630 22.70 38.71 -9.62
N ARG A 631 21.41 38.97 -9.70
CA ARG A 631 20.36 37.94 -9.71
C ARG A 631 19.18 38.41 -10.57
N TRP A 632 18.59 37.50 -11.33
CA TRP A 632 17.34 37.77 -12.04
C TRP A 632 16.48 36.52 -12.16
N LYS A 633 15.18 36.73 -12.30
CA LYS A 633 14.22 35.68 -12.59
C LYS A 633 14.21 35.38 -14.08
N VAL A 634 14.23 34.10 -14.42
CA VAL A 634 14.23 33.61 -15.80
C VAL A 634 12.82 33.20 -16.25
N SER A 635 12.12 32.42 -15.43
CA SER A 635 10.79 31.93 -15.80
C SER A 635 9.72 33.02 -15.56
N PRO A 636 8.85 33.35 -16.53
CA PRO A 636 7.80 34.35 -16.35
C PRO A 636 6.71 33.88 -15.38
N ALA A 637 6.37 32.58 -15.42
CA ALA A 637 5.44 31.94 -14.50
C ALA A 637 5.65 30.41 -14.55
N HIS A 638 5.78 29.79 -13.38
CA HIS A 638 6.04 28.37 -13.15
C HIS A 638 7.26 27.83 -13.93
N GLY A 639 8.29 27.42 -13.22
CA GLY A 639 9.45 26.76 -13.83
C GLY A 639 10.30 26.06 -12.79
N SER A 640 10.79 24.86 -13.11
CA SER A 640 11.63 24.04 -12.23
C SER A 640 12.75 23.35 -13.00
N GLU A 641 13.68 22.74 -12.28
CA GLU A 641 14.71 21.84 -12.82
C GLU A 641 15.55 22.49 -13.94
N PRO A 642 16.15 23.66 -13.72
CA PRO A 642 16.99 24.30 -14.71
C PRO A 642 18.25 23.47 -15.00
N LEU A 643 18.69 23.49 -16.26
CA LEU A 643 19.93 22.87 -16.71
C LEU A 643 20.58 23.73 -17.79
N TRP A 644 21.86 24.02 -17.64
CA TRP A 644 22.64 24.62 -18.72
C TRP A 644 22.91 23.60 -19.81
N THR A 645 22.66 23.99 -21.05
CA THR A 645 23.17 23.26 -22.22
C THR A 645 24.70 23.22 -22.18
N ARG A 646 25.30 22.11 -22.62
CA ARG A 646 26.76 21.91 -22.49
C ARG A 646 27.60 22.83 -23.38
N ASP A 647 27.01 23.36 -24.44
CA ASP A 647 27.59 24.41 -25.28
C ASP A 647 27.59 25.77 -24.56
N GLY A 648 26.71 25.96 -23.58
CA GLY A 648 26.64 27.10 -22.66
C GLY A 648 25.77 28.27 -23.13
N GLY A 649 25.09 28.14 -24.27
CA GLY A 649 24.32 29.24 -24.88
C GLY A 649 22.87 29.36 -24.40
N GLU A 650 22.31 28.27 -23.87
CA GLU A 650 20.93 28.21 -23.42
C GLU A 650 20.79 27.61 -22.02
N LEU A 651 19.81 28.10 -21.29
CA LEU A 651 19.26 27.43 -20.11
C LEU A 651 17.95 26.74 -20.51
N VAL A 652 17.82 25.46 -20.21
CA VAL A 652 16.56 24.72 -20.35
C VAL A 652 15.95 24.48 -18.99
N TYR A 653 14.62 24.37 -18.92
CA TYR A 653 13.89 24.14 -17.68
C TYR A 653 12.53 23.48 -17.94
N ARG A 654 11.93 22.91 -16.89
CA ARG A 654 10.62 22.27 -16.92
C ARG A 654 9.51 23.27 -16.58
N LYS A 655 8.38 23.17 -17.28
CA LYS A 655 7.13 23.86 -16.94
C LYS A 655 5.99 22.84 -17.05
N GLY A 656 5.74 22.13 -15.96
CA GLY A 656 4.87 20.96 -15.98
C GLY A 656 5.37 19.94 -17.00
N ASP A 657 4.48 19.58 -17.92
CA ASP A 657 4.73 18.59 -18.97
C ASP A 657 5.57 19.13 -20.15
N SER A 658 5.93 20.42 -20.13
CA SER A 658 6.67 21.08 -21.21
C SER A 658 8.13 21.32 -20.86
N VAL A 659 9.00 21.23 -21.88
CA VAL A 659 10.39 21.71 -21.83
C VAL A 659 10.45 23.10 -22.43
N MET A 660 11.04 24.02 -21.67
CA MET A 660 11.27 25.40 -22.06
C MET A 660 12.77 25.62 -22.28
N ALA A 661 13.11 26.55 -23.16
CA ALA A 661 14.48 27.02 -23.35
C ALA A 661 14.53 28.55 -23.34
N VAL A 662 15.66 29.08 -22.93
CA VAL A 662 15.92 30.52 -22.96
C VAL A 662 17.41 30.75 -23.24
N SER A 663 17.69 31.62 -24.20
CA SER A 663 19.06 32.06 -24.47
C SER A 663 19.51 33.00 -23.36
N ILE A 664 20.74 32.82 -22.89
CA ILE A 664 21.33 33.69 -21.86
C ILE A 664 22.66 34.23 -22.37
N ASP A 665 22.79 35.55 -22.36
CA ASP A 665 24.07 36.21 -22.56
C ASP A 665 24.85 36.16 -21.24
N LEU A 666 25.82 35.25 -21.16
CA LEU A 666 26.65 35.05 -19.97
C LEU A 666 27.58 36.23 -19.68
N HIS A 667 27.80 37.16 -20.61
CA HIS A 667 28.68 38.32 -20.37
C HIS A 667 27.97 39.40 -19.59
N ASN A 668 26.72 39.71 -19.96
CA ASN A 668 25.94 40.75 -19.30
C ASN A 668 24.92 40.18 -18.30
N GLY A 669 24.72 38.86 -18.23
CA GLY A 669 23.78 38.20 -17.33
C GLY A 669 22.32 38.57 -17.63
N ARG A 670 21.89 38.48 -18.88
CA ARG A 670 20.49 38.72 -19.27
C ARG A 670 19.96 37.54 -20.08
N SER A 671 18.71 37.17 -19.79
CA SER A 671 17.98 36.16 -20.55
C SER A 671 17.08 36.80 -21.60
N GLY A 672 16.96 36.16 -22.77
CA GLY A 672 15.92 36.45 -23.75
C GLY A 672 14.53 35.97 -23.28
N PRO A 673 13.49 36.09 -24.13
CA PRO A 673 12.18 35.52 -23.84
C PRO A 673 12.24 33.98 -23.85
N PRO A 674 11.64 33.27 -22.87
CA PRO A 674 11.55 31.82 -22.91
C PRO A 674 10.66 31.32 -24.05
N ARG A 675 11.04 30.20 -24.65
CA ARG A 675 10.29 29.51 -25.71
C ARG A 675 10.05 28.05 -25.34
N ALA A 676 8.86 27.53 -25.66
CA ALA A 676 8.59 26.11 -25.55
C ALA A 676 9.36 25.36 -26.64
N LEU A 677 9.95 24.21 -26.29
CA LEU A 677 10.53 23.29 -27.27
C LEU A 677 9.51 22.23 -27.66
N PHE A 678 9.03 21.49 -26.67
CA PHE A 678 8.02 20.46 -26.83
C PHE A 678 7.29 20.21 -25.50
N GLY A 679 6.15 19.54 -25.58
CA GLY A 679 5.41 19.03 -24.43
C GLY A 679 4.94 17.60 -24.67
N GLY A 680 4.56 16.90 -23.61
CA GLY A 680 4.08 15.53 -23.69
C GLY A 680 3.91 14.95 -22.29
N PRO A 681 3.55 13.65 -22.16
CA PRO A 681 3.31 13.01 -20.86
C PRO A 681 4.63 12.69 -20.14
N TYR A 682 5.48 13.71 -19.99
CA TYR A 682 6.77 13.65 -19.31
C TYR A 682 6.58 14.25 -17.92
N PRO A 683 6.52 13.44 -16.86
CA PRO A 683 6.32 13.96 -15.51
C PRO A 683 7.55 14.80 -15.12
N ASP A 684 7.31 15.97 -14.54
CA ASP A 684 8.35 16.72 -13.84
C ASP A 684 8.64 16.08 -12.46
N SER A 685 9.71 16.53 -11.81
CA SER A 685 10.07 16.11 -10.45
C SER A 685 9.98 17.29 -9.48
N PRO A 686 8.77 17.85 -9.24
CA PRO A 686 8.64 18.98 -8.32
C PRO A 686 8.96 18.51 -6.90
N GLY A 687 9.88 19.22 -6.23
CA GLY A 687 10.27 18.97 -4.85
C GLY A 687 11.71 19.39 -4.55
N TRP A 688 11.93 19.93 -3.35
CA TRP A 688 13.23 20.51 -2.94
C TRP A 688 14.33 19.49 -2.67
N THR A 689 13.92 18.24 -2.48
CA THR A 689 14.75 17.10 -2.10
C THR A 689 14.82 16.05 -3.22
N ARG A 690 14.63 16.49 -4.47
CA ARG A 690 14.64 15.60 -5.63
C ARG A 690 15.68 16.05 -6.66
N PRO A 691 16.36 15.11 -7.33
CA PRO A 691 17.13 15.40 -8.53
C PRO A 691 16.23 15.73 -9.73
N ARG A 692 16.83 16.30 -10.78
CA ARG A 692 16.14 16.56 -12.06
C ARG A 692 15.59 15.25 -12.69
N SER A 693 14.45 15.37 -13.36
CA SER A 693 13.72 14.32 -14.09
C SER A 693 14.23 14.05 -15.50
N TYR A 694 15.17 14.84 -16.00
CA TYR A 694 15.67 14.79 -17.37
C TYR A 694 17.15 15.17 -17.49
N ASP A 695 17.71 14.94 -18.67
CA ASP A 695 19.05 15.40 -19.05
C ASP A 695 19.09 15.80 -20.54
N VAL A 696 20.17 16.47 -20.96
CA VAL A 696 20.32 17.00 -22.33
C VAL A 696 21.60 16.45 -22.97
N SER A 697 21.51 16.11 -24.26
CA SER A 697 22.66 15.69 -25.05
C SER A 697 23.71 16.78 -25.15
N ARG A 698 24.96 16.36 -25.44
CA ARG A 698 26.10 17.27 -25.51
C ARG A 698 25.92 18.42 -26.51
N ASP A 699 25.21 18.17 -27.60
CA ASP A 699 24.90 19.14 -28.65
C ASP A 699 23.66 20.02 -28.35
N GLY A 700 22.93 19.76 -27.26
CA GLY A 700 21.73 20.52 -26.92
C GLY A 700 20.49 20.19 -27.77
N GLU A 701 20.53 19.13 -28.60
CA GLU A 701 19.48 18.83 -29.57
C GLU A 701 18.52 17.72 -29.13
N ARG A 702 18.92 16.86 -28.19
CA ARG A 702 18.12 15.75 -27.68
C ARG A 702 17.99 15.79 -26.17
N PHE A 703 16.83 15.39 -25.68
CA PHE A 703 16.44 15.41 -24.29
C PHE A 703 16.13 13.99 -23.85
N LEU A 704 16.83 13.52 -22.82
CA LEU A 704 16.56 12.25 -22.18
C LEU A 704 15.43 12.44 -21.17
N MET A 705 14.27 11.86 -21.46
CA MET A 705 13.03 12.09 -20.72
C MET A 705 12.47 10.78 -20.18
N LEU A 706 11.83 10.84 -19.01
CA LEU A 706 10.88 9.81 -18.57
C LEU A 706 9.51 10.09 -19.18
N LYS A 707 8.86 9.07 -19.72
CA LYS A 707 7.52 9.18 -20.33
C LYS A 707 6.54 8.25 -19.64
N LEU A 708 5.36 8.77 -19.29
CA LEU A 708 4.27 7.97 -18.74
C LEU A 708 3.55 7.19 -19.86
N PRO A 709 3.04 5.98 -19.56
CA PRO A 709 2.29 5.20 -20.52
C PRO A 709 0.95 5.87 -20.87
N PRO A 710 0.42 5.66 -22.09
CA PRO A 710 -0.78 6.34 -22.58
C PRO A 710 -2.08 5.98 -21.84
N GLN A 711 -2.15 4.80 -21.20
CA GLN A 711 -3.27 4.42 -20.34
C GLN A 711 -2.90 4.64 -18.87
N ARG A 712 -3.19 5.82 -18.33
CA ARG A 712 -3.22 6.00 -16.88
C ARG A 712 -4.44 5.26 -16.34
N ILE A 713 -4.23 4.09 -15.75
CA ILE A 713 -5.22 3.52 -14.83
C ILE A 713 -5.39 4.54 -13.72
N ARG A 714 -6.62 5.00 -13.50
CA ARG A 714 -6.89 5.92 -12.39
C ARG A 714 -6.45 5.25 -11.09
N PRO A 715 -5.65 5.93 -10.26
CA PRO A 715 -5.30 5.41 -8.95
C PRO A 715 -6.58 5.05 -8.20
N ARG A 716 -6.57 3.89 -7.55
CA ARG A 716 -7.70 3.36 -6.79
C ARG A 716 -7.27 2.96 -5.40
N ILE A 717 -8.23 2.95 -4.48
CA ILE A 717 -8.11 2.46 -3.11
C ILE A 717 -9.02 1.26 -3.00
N HIS A 718 -8.48 0.12 -2.57
CA HIS A 718 -9.24 -1.07 -2.28
C HIS A 718 -9.89 -0.93 -0.90
N VAL A 719 -11.20 -1.15 -0.84
CA VAL A 719 -11.97 -1.15 0.41
C VAL A 719 -12.55 -2.54 0.66
N VAL A 720 -12.42 -3.00 1.90
CA VAL A 720 -12.84 -4.32 2.35
C VAL A 720 -13.66 -4.18 3.61
N LEU A 721 -14.97 -4.35 3.50
CA LEU A 721 -15.87 -4.38 4.66
C LEU A 721 -15.79 -5.75 5.34
N ASN A 722 -16.01 -5.81 6.66
CA ASN A 722 -16.02 -7.05 7.44
C ASN A 722 -14.70 -7.85 7.38
N TRP A 723 -13.58 -7.18 7.13
CA TRP A 723 -12.28 -7.81 6.92
C TRP A 723 -11.76 -8.56 8.16
N PHE A 724 -12.22 -8.22 9.35
CA PHE A 724 -11.89 -8.92 10.60
C PHE A 724 -12.22 -10.42 10.60
N ASN A 725 -13.17 -10.87 9.78
CA ASN A 725 -13.47 -12.29 9.64
C ASN A 725 -12.32 -13.02 8.92
N GLU A 726 -11.79 -12.41 7.86
CA GLU A 726 -10.65 -12.94 7.12
C GLU A 726 -9.36 -12.89 7.95
N LEU A 727 -9.12 -11.77 8.66
CA LEU A 727 -7.95 -11.63 9.53
C LEU A 727 -7.90 -12.73 10.59
N ARG A 728 -9.00 -12.97 11.31
CA ARG A 728 -9.07 -14.01 12.37
C ARG A 728 -8.93 -15.43 11.82
N ALA A 729 -9.40 -15.67 10.59
CA ALA A 729 -9.22 -16.96 9.94
C ALA A 729 -7.76 -17.21 9.52
N LYS A 730 -7.08 -16.17 8.99
CA LYS A 730 -5.67 -16.25 8.58
C LYS A 730 -4.70 -16.27 9.76
N VAL A 731 -5.00 -15.50 10.80
CA VAL A 731 -4.16 -15.32 11.99
C VAL A 731 -5.01 -15.56 13.23
N PRO A 732 -5.07 -16.81 13.72
CA PRO A 732 -5.75 -17.12 14.97
C PRO A 732 -4.98 -16.54 16.18
N ARG A 733 -5.71 -16.15 17.23
CA ARG A 733 -5.13 -15.67 18.49
C ARG A 733 -4.62 -16.78 19.39
#